data_AF-A0A973CJ91-F1
#
_entry.id   AF-A0A973CJ91-F1
#
_cell.length_a   1.000
_cell.length_b   1.000
_cell.length_c   1.000
_cell.angle_alpha   90.00
_cell.angle_beta   90.00
_cell.angle_gamma   90.00
#
_symmetry.space_group_name_H-M   'P 1'
#
loop_
_entity.id
_entity.type
_entity.pdbx_description
1 polymer ?
#
loop_
_entity_poly.entity_id
_entity_poly.type
_entity_poly.pdbx_seq_one_letter_code
_entity_poly.pdbx_strand_id
1 'polypeptide(L)'
;MINNPILQRELKTSFRDPKTIFLLVTFLTILSAVLMFLWPKSGIFSQASDSSMQIFAIFLMSNLSLIILLVPALTSPSITTERENNSYSLLFTSLLSAGEILRGKLFSALAMVLLVVFVSMPISAMCSLSGGIGVALLVKAFLVILVSAVTYGIVGLAISAVCRTTFSALMITYGLVAILAGTTWLPYQLLGRIEQLKVVWLLLRTLSPFDAIYYLLYPTRYDLTQISNLSLNPYLCFLIGNGIVLLIFLLIFCKYVVTSPKPGLFYKWLGYIFVVIFLIIGSITAAFSISYFSSKSGHKTYTVGKGENTKEVKLLRFKQSSKKSAFQNWFPSYLTPNLVLTLLGLLTFSSLMIAYNLIKKGKEIGLHVDQFDDTISTVKRKLSWPFYLIDPLKRKKSIGRFRNPVFIAEMRSKIFARPRFIIYGLFSCIGMSMSLLILASFSFATTIDQDVIRWVAIVFQIGIIAIVAPAIASGAITDEISSRTFLSLRMTPISAIKIVIGKLKASFVYVSIFLISSLPVLFALVYLDYSNEALTEALKESGSDIAFIDKAKILTVAFWRVGVWILILLLSTLTFISAGFCASAFSKSTSTATAISYCFAAFVCIVTLAGLIPDAFTVQTKEFLLQLNPIISALRVTSDELFPDLSENVWINNVKILCGTTLFFLIISSARVYYIFTKRT
;
A
#
# COMPACT_ATOMS: atom_id res chain seq x y z
N MET A 1 -41.91 1.52 9.72
CA MET A 1 -40.49 1.90 9.49
C MET A 1 -40.31 3.40 9.18
N ILE A 2 -41.20 4.04 8.41
CA ILE A 2 -41.11 5.46 8.01
C ILE A 2 -41.38 6.46 9.16
N ASN A 3 -42.05 6.03 10.24
CA ASN A 3 -42.32 6.86 11.44
C ASN A 3 -41.14 7.02 12.41
N ASN A 4 -39.93 6.55 12.05
CA ASN A 4 -38.77 6.75 12.91
C ASN A 4 -38.31 8.22 12.82
N PRO A 5 -38.34 9.01 13.91
CA PRO A 5 -38.01 10.44 13.87
C PRO A 5 -36.56 10.70 13.49
N ILE A 6 -35.63 9.78 13.80
CA ILE A 6 -34.22 9.90 13.43
C ILE A 6 -34.08 9.82 11.91
N LEU A 7 -34.73 8.84 11.27
CA LEU A 7 -34.67 8.66 9.82
C LEU A 7 -35.16 9.91 9.10
N GLN A 8 -36.30 10.46 9.52
CA GLN A 8 -36.85 11.67 8.90
C GLN A 8 -35.95 12.89 9.08
N ARG A 9 -35.36 13.04 10.27
CA ARG A 9 -34.41 14.12 10.55
C ARG A 9 -33.19 14.03 9.64
N GLU A 10 -32.54 12.87 9.58
CA GLU A 10 -31.31 12.62 8.81
C GLU A 10 -31.51 12.78 7.30
N LEU A 11 -32.65 12.33 6.77
CA LEU A 11 -32.97 12.54 5.36
C LEU A 11 -33.18 14.02 5.08
N LYS A 12 -34.00 14.71 5.89
CA LYS A 12 -34.27 16.15 5.70
C LYS A 12 -33.01 16.99 5.80
N THR A 13 -32.09 16.68 6.72
CA THR A 13 -30.80 17.37 6.81
C THR A 13 -29.92 17.06 5.61
N SER A 14 -29.78 15.79 5.23
CA SER A 14 -28.95 15.38 4.10
C SER A 14 -29.39 15.99 2.76
N PHE A 15 -30.71 16.12 2.52
CA PHE A 15 -31.26 16.77 1.33
C PHE A 15 -31.12 18.29 1.33
N ARG A 16 -30.97 18.92 2.49
CA ARG A 16 -30.80 20.37 2.62
C ARG A 16 -29.32 20.78 2.65
N ASP A 17 -28.43 19.85 2.95
CA ASP A 17 -27.00 20.12 3.03
C ASP A 17 -26.42 20.37 1.63
N PRO A 18 -25.92 21.59 1.33
CA PRO A 18 -25.43 21.95 0.01
C PRO A 18 -24.22 21.10 -0.40
N LYS A 19 -23.46 20.59 0.59
CA LYS A 19 -22.31 19.70 0.35
C LYS A 19 -22.73 18.37 -0.27
N THR A 20 -23.82 17.80 0.22
CA THR A 20 -24.36 16.52 -0.26
C THR A 20 -24.92 16.68 -1.67
N ILE A 21 -25.64 17.78 -1.92
CA ILE A 21 -26.13 18.12 -3.26
C ILE A 21 -24.96 18.31 -4.23
N PHE A 22 -23.95 19.10 -3.85
CA PHE A 22 -22.76 19.34 -4.69
C PHE A 22 -22.04 18.03 -5.03
N LEU A 23 -21.90 17.14 -4.07
CA LEU A 23 -21.26 15.83 -4.25
C LEU A 23 -22.06 14.92 -5.21
N LEU A 24 -23.40 14.89 -5.09
CA LEU A 24 -24.28 14.14 -6.02
C LEU A 24 -24.27 14.72 -7.44
N VAL A 25 -24.32 16.05 -7.58
CA VAL A 25 -24.23 16.73 -8.88
C VAL A 25 -22.88 16.44 -9.52
N THR A 26 -21.78 16.54 -8.76
CA THR A 26 -20.43 16.24 -9.25
C THR A 26 -20.32 14.79 -9.74
N PHE A 27 -20.87 13.83 -8.99
CA PHE A 27 -20.94 12.43 -9.39
C PHE A 27 -21.66 12.25 -10.73
N LEU A 28 -22.86 12.84 -10.88
CA LEU A 28 -23.64 12.81 -12.11
C LEU A 28 -22.92 13.46 -13.29
N THR A 29 -22.29 14.62 -13.09
CA THR A 29 -21.58 15.34 -14.15
C THR A 29 -20.38 14.55 -14.63
N ILE A 30 -19.64 13.89 -13.73
CA ILE A 30 -18.49 13.05 -14.12
C ILE A 30 -19.00 11.83 -14.89
N LEU A 31 -20.05 11.15 -14.41
CA LEU A 31 -20.61 9.98 -15.08
C LEU A 31 -21.14 10.33 -16.49
N SER A 32 -21.82 11.49 -16.62
CA SER A 32 -22.30 12.00 -17.91
C SER A 32 -21.15 12.40 -18.84
N ALA A 33 -20.09 13.03 -18.31
CA ALA A 33 -18.91 13.40 -19.10
C ALA A 33 -18.16 12.17 -19.62
N VAL A 34 -18.06 11.11 -18.80
CA VAL A 34 -17.51 9.81 -19.20
C VAL A 34 -18.33 9.25 -20.37
N LEU A 35 -19.66 9.22 -20.26
CA LEU A 35 -20.54 8.74 -21.33
C LEU A 35 -20.38 9.55 -22.62
N MET A 36 -20.32 10.88 -22.52
CA MET A 36 -20.11 11.77 -23.68
C MET A 36 -18.75 11.54 -24.35
N PHE A 37 -17.69 11.34 -23.57
CA PHE A 37 -16.35 11.06 -24.10
C PHE A 37 -16.27 9.71 -24.81
N LEU A 38 -16.99 8.71 -24.29
CA LEU A 38 -17.07 7.36 -24.84
C LEU A 38 -18.02 7.25 -26.04
N TRP A 39 -18.80 8.31 -26.34
CA TRP A 39 -19.78 8.26 -27.42
C TRP A 39 -19.09 8.20 -28.79
N PRO A 40 -19.34 7.17 -29.62
CA PRO A 40 -18.65 7.02 -30.88
C PRO A 40 -19.11 8.07 -31.89
N LYS A 41 -18.15 8.63 -32.62
CA LYS A 41 -18.38 9.66 -33.64
C LYS A 41 -19.09 9.15 -34.89
N SER A 42 -19.22 7.83 -35.07
CA SER A 42 -19.80 7.19 -36.26
C SER A 42 -21.32 6.93 -36.18
N GLY A 43 -21.99 7.31 -35.08
CA GLY A 43 -23.45 7.51 -35.02
C GLY A 43 -24.37 6.30 -35.14
N ILE A 44 -23.91 5.13 -35.57
CA ILE A 44 -24.77 3.94 -35.76
C ILE A 44 -24.10 2.71 -35.16
N PHE A 45 -24.69 2.19 -34.08
CA PHE A 45 -24.35 0.89 -33.53
C PHE A 45 -25.13 -0.19 -34.30
N SER A 46 -24.43 -1.04 -35.05
CA SER A 46 -25.01 -2.30 -35.49
C SER A 46 -25.21 -3.21 -34.27
N GLN A 47 -26.39 -3.83 -34.19
CA GLN A 47 -26.69 -4.87 -33.20
C GLN A 47 -25.60 -5.96 -33.33
N ALA A 48 -24.79 -6.14 -32.28
CA ALA A 48 -23.70 -7.14 -32.17
C ALA A 48 -22.26 -6.72 -32.57
N SER A 49 -21.90 -5.44 -32.60
CA SER A 49 -20.47 -5.07 -32.68
C SER A 49 -19.77 -5.14 -31.32
N ASP A 50 -18.63 -5.85 -31.23
CA ASP A 50 -17.74 -5.94 -30.05
C ASP A 50 -17.41 -4.56 -29.44
N SER A 51 -17.34 -3.52 -30.28
CA SER A 51 -17.04 -2.15 -29.87
C SER A 51 -18.13 -1.55 -28.96
N SER A 52 -19.40 -1.92 -29.14
CA SER A 52 -20.51 -1.45 -28.32
C SER A 52 -20.47 -2.03 -26.90
N MET A 53 -20.11 -3.31 -26.78
CA MET A 53 -19.93 -4.01 -25.50
C MET A 53 -18.73 -3.43 -24.73
N GLN A 54 -17.65 -3.06 -25.42
CA GLN A 54 -16.49 -2.40 -24.81
C GLN A 54 -16.83 -1.04 -24.21
N ILE A 55 -17.58 -0.21 -24.93
CA ILE A 55 -18.03 1.10 -24.42
C ILE A 55 -18.90 0.93 -23.17
N PHE A 56 -19.85 -0.02 -23.20
CA PHE A 56 -20.70 -0.32 -22.06
C PHE A 56 -19.91 -0.88 -20.86
N ALA A 57 -18.89 -1.70 -21.12
CA ALA A 57 -17.99 -2.20 -20.09
C ALA A 57 -17.26 -1.07 -19.38
N ILE A 58 -16.63 -0.16 -20.14
CA ILE A 58 -15.90 0.97 -19.58
C ILE A 58 -16.85 1.88 -18.77
N PHE A 59 -18.06 2.11 -19.29
CA PHE A 59 -19.08 2.89 -18.58
C PHE A 59 -19.49 2.25 -17.25
N LEU A 60 -19.85 0.96 -17.23
CA LEU A 60 -20.26 0.26 -16.01
C LEU A 60 -19.12 0.15 -14.99
N MET A 61 -17.90 -0.13 -15.43
CA MET A 61 -16.72 -0.17 -14.55
C MET A 61 -16.43 1.22 -13.97
N SER A 62 -16.59 2.29 -14.76
CA SER A 62 -16.45 3.67 -14.29
C SER A 62 -17.54 4.04 -13.29
N ASN A 63 -18.81 3.69 -13.56
CA ASN A 63 -19.93 3.91 -12.64
C ASN A 63 -19.67 3.23 -11.29
N LEU A 64 -19.27 1.96 -11.33
CA LEU A 64 -18.95 1.20 -10.12
C LEU A 64 -17.76 1.82 -9.36
N SER A 65 -16.70 2.24 -10.06
CA SER A 65 -15.55 2.90 -9.43
C SER A 65 -15.94 4.20 -8.71
N LEU A 66 -16.77 5.04 -9.36
CA LEU A 66 -17.28 6.26 -8.76
C LEU A 66 -18.15 5.99 -7.54
N ILE A 67 -19.04 4.98 -7.60
CA ILE A 67 -19.89 4.58 -6.46
C ILE A 67 -19.03 4.10 -5.29
N ILE A 68 -18.02 3.26 -5.56
CA ILE A 68 -17.08 2.77 -4.54
C ILE A 68 -16.34 3.92 -3.84
N LEU A 69 -16.02 4.99 -4.58
CA LEU A 69 -15.39 6.18 -4.01
C LEU A 69 -16.37 7.05 -3.22
N LEU A 70 -17.62 7.13 -3.66
CA LEU A 70 -18.65 8.00 -3.09
C LEU A 70 -19.29 7.43 -1.81
N VAL A 71 -19.60 6.14 -1.81
CA VAL A 71 -20.35 5.48 -0.73
C VAL A 71 -19.67 5.64 0.64
N PRO A 72 -18.36 5.37 0.80
CA PRO A 72 -17.67 5.58 2.08
C PRO A 72 -17.68 7.04 2.54
N ALA A 73 -17.61 8.02 1.63
CA ALA A 73 -17.69 9.43 1.99
C ALA A 73 -19.03 9.79 2.62
N LEU A 74 -20.12 9.12 2.22
CA LEU A 74 -21.47 9.37 2.75
C LEU A 74 -21.75 8.59 4.03
N THR A 75 -21.26 7.34 4.15
CA THR A 75 -21.61 6.47 5.27
C THR A 75 -20.66 6.57 6.47
N SER A 76 -19.36 6.77 6.24
CA SER A 76 -18.36 6.84 7.31
C SER A 76 -18.54 8.02 8.29
N PRO A 77 -19.01 9.23 7.88
CA PRO A 77 -19.26 10.32 8.83
C PRO A 77 -20.54 10.18 9.65
N SER A 78 -21.44 9.25 9.32
CA SER A 78 -22.81 9.18 9.89
C SER A 78 -22.90 9.11 11.42
N ILE A 79 -21.95 8.46 12.10
CA ILE A 79 -21.86 8.37 13.56
C ILE A 79 -20.70 9.22 14.09
N THR A 80 -19.55 9.22 13.40
CA THR A 80 -18.38 9.98 13.87
C THR A 80 -18.61 11.48 13.88
N THR A 81 -19.38 12.04 12.95
CA THR A 81 -19.68 13.47 12.95
C THR A 81 -20.55 13.87 14.14
N GLU A 82 -21.51 13.05 14.55
CA GLU A 82 -22.26 13.28 15.80
C GLU A 82 -21.37 13.15 17.05
N ARG A 83 -20.41 12.23 17.00
CA ARG A 83 -19.44 12.03 18.08
C ARG A 83 -18.47 13.21 18.20
N GLU A 84 -18.03 13.76 17.08
CA GLU A 84 -17.17 14.96 17.03
C GLU A 84 -17.91 16.23 17.46
N ASN A 85 -19.20 16.32 17.12
CA ASN A 85 -20.06 17.44 17.53
C ASN A 85 -20.61 17.30 18.97
N ASN A 86 -20.20 16.26 19.72
CA ASN A 86 -20.69 15.93 21.06
C ASN A 86 -22.23 15.76 21.17
N SER A 87 -22.93 15.54 20.07
CA SER A 87 -24.37 15.29 20.06
C SER A 87 -24.71 13.80 20.28
N TYR A 88 -23.73 12.92 20.18
CA TYR A 88 -23.89 11.48 20.39
C TYR A 88 -24.35 11.11 21.82
N SER A 89 -23.86 11.81 22.86
CA SER A 89 -24.32 11.60 24.25
C SER A 89 -25.76 12.06 24.45
N LEU A 90 -26.17 13.15 23.78
CA LEU A 90 -27.53 13.67 23.81
C LEU A 90 -28.54 12.71 23.15
N LEU A 91 -28.07 11.89 22.21
CA LEU A 91 -28.89 10.85 21.57
C LEU A 91 -29.32 9.77 22.58
N PHE A 92 -28.51 9.47 23.60
CA PHE A 92 -28.85 8.54 24.69
C PHE A 92 -29.74 9.15 25.78
N THR A 93 -29.89 10.48 25.84
CA THR A 93 -30.83 11.12 26.76
C THR A 93 -32.22 11.30 26.14
N SER A 94 -32.40 10.87 24.89
CA SER A 94 -33.70 10.90 24.21
C SER A 94 -34.61 9.75 24.65
N LEU A 95 -35.93 9.91 24.49
CA LEU A 95 -36.95 8.91 24.82
C LEU A 95 -36.98 7.71 23.84
N LEU A 96 -35.98 7.58 22.95
CA LEU A 96 -35.94 6.56 21.91
C LEU A 96 -35.25 5.29 22.43
N SER A 97 -35.81 4.13 22.07
CA SER A 97 -35.20 2.84 22.38
C SER A 97 -33.90 2.63 21.57
N ALA A 98 -32.97 1.83 22.12
CA ALA A 98 -31.71 1.50 21.43
C ALA A 98 -31.94 0.87 20.04
N GLY A 99 -33.02 0.10 19.87
CA GLY A 99 -33.41 -0.51 18.59
C GLY A 99 -33.91 0.50 17.56
N GLU A 100 -34.60 1.56 17.99
CA GLU A 100 -35.04 2.65 17.11
C GLU A 100 -33.87 3.50 16.63
N ILE A 101 -32.90 3.75 17.50
CA ILE A 101 -31.65 4.45 17.13
C ILE A 101 -30.88 3.65 16.09
N LEU A 102 -30.68 2.35 16.34
CA LEU A 102 -29.98 1.45 15.44
C LEU A 102 -30.63 1.42 14.04
N ARG A 103 -31.94 1.17 13.99
CA ARG A 103 -32.69 1.12 12.72
C ARG A 103 -32.68 2.49 12.03
N GLY A 104 -32.84 3.57 12.78
CA GLY A 104 -32.85 4.93 12.24
C GLY A 104 -31.56 5.26 11.51
N LYS A 105 -30.40 4.99 12.13
CA LYS A 105 -29.07 5.23 11.55
C LYS A 105 -28.74 4.28 10.40
N LEU A 106 -29.14 3.02 10.49
CA LEU A 106 -28.93 2.06 9.41
C LEU A 106 -29.72 2.46 8.15
N PHE A 107 -31.01 2.73 8.29
CA PHE A 107 -31.86 3.06 7.14
C PHE A 107 -31.58 4.45 6.57
N SER A 108 -31.21 5.45 7.38
CA SER A 108 -30.84 6.77 6.86
C SER A 108 -29.58 6.69 5.98
N ALA A 109 -28.57 5.95 6.41
CA ALA A 109 -27.36 5.76 5.64
C ALA A 109 -27.58 4.89 4.39
N LEU A 110 -28.34 3.79 4.49
CA LEU A 110 -28.70 2.98 3.33
C LEU A 110 -29.56 3.75 2.32
N ALA A 111 -30.45 4.61 2.76
CA ALA A 111 -31.27 5.44 1.87
C ALA A 111 -30.40 6.38 1.01
N MET A 112 -29.36 6.98 1.59
CA MET A 112 -28.41 7.82 0.82
C MET A 112 -27.61 6.99 -0.19
N VAL A 113 -27.19 5.77 0.17
CA VAL A 113 -26.51 4.85 -0.74
C VAL A 113 -27.43 4.41 -1.89
N LEU A 114 -28.67 4.05 -1.58
CA LEU A 114 -29.67 3.69 -2.59
C LEU A 114 -29.96 4.87 -3.52
N LEU A 115 -30.04 6.09 -2.99
CA LEU A 115 -30.22 7.29 -3.79
C LEU A 115 -29.12 7.44 -4.84
N VAL A 116 -27.84 7.26 -4.48
CA VAL A 116 -26.72 7.31 -5.43
C VAL A 116 -26.89 6.29 -6.55
N VAL A 117 -27.28 5.05 -6.21
CA VAL A 117 -27.49 3.98 -7.20
C VAL A 117 -28.66 4.30 -8.13
N PHE A 118 -29.81 4.71 -7.59
CA PHE A 118 -31.00 5.06 -8.38
C PHE A 118 -30.76 6.27 -9.29
N VAL A 119 -29.99 7.25 -8.84
CA VAL A 119 -29.62 8.43 -9.63
C VAL A 119 -28.73 8.07 -10.83
N SER A 120 -27.94 6.99 -10.75
CA SER A 120 -27.14 6.49 -11.89
C SER A 120 -27.96 5.68 -12.92
N MET A 121 -29.15 5.22 -12.55
CA MET A 121 -29.98 4.32 -13.36
C MET A 121 -30.43 4.95 -14.69
N PRO A 122 -30.92 6.20 -14.77
CA PRO A 122 -31.32 6.80 -16.04
C PRO A 122 -30.19 6.89 -17.07
N ILE A 123 -28.98 7.25 -16.64
CA ILE A 123 -27.81 7.39 -17.52
C ILE A 123 -27.42 6.02 -18.12
N SER A 124 -27.45 4.97 -17.30
CA SER A 124 -27.20 3.62 -17.80
C SER A 124 -28.29 3.09 -18.74
N ALA A 125 -29.55 3.49 -18.52
CA ALA A 125 -30.67 3.09 -19.36
C ALA A 125 -30.55 3.72 -20.75
N MET A 126 -30.10 4.99 -20.83
CA MET A 126 -29.74 5.64 -22.09
C MET A 126 -28.65 4.88 -22.84
N CYS A 127 -27.65 4.34 -22.14
CA CYS A 127 -26.60 3.53 -22.75
C CYS A 127 -27.14 2.21 -23.34
N SER A 128 -28.11 1.57 -22.67
CA SER A 128 -28.77 0.35 -23.18
C SER A 128 -29.64 0.59 -24.41
N LEU A 129 -30.31 1.75 -24.49
CA LEU A 129 -31.13 2.15 -25.64
C LEU A 129 -30.29 2.32 -26.92
N SER A 130 -28.99 2.54 -26.79
CA SER A 130 -28.05 2.68 -27.90
C SER A 130 -27.79 1.37 -28.69
N GLY A 131 -28.45 0.25 -28.35
CA GLY A 131 -28.62 -0.89 -29.26
C GLY A 131 -27.64 -2.06 -29.13
N GLY A 132 -26.86 -2.16 -28.05
CA GLY A 132 -25.83 -3.20 -27.89
C GLY A 132 -26.09 -4.29 -26.84
N ILE A 133 -27.02 -4.09 -25.90
CA ILE A 133 -27.13 -4.94 -24.69
C ILE A 133 -28.59 -5.27 -24.34
N GLY A 134 -28.86 -6.53 -23.98
CA GLY A 134 -30.17 -6.97 -23.50
C GLY A 134 -30.49 -6.44 -22.10
N VAL A 135 -31.75 -6.04 -21.88
CA VAL A 135 -32.25 -5.49 -20.60
C VAL A 135 -31.95 -6.42 -19.41
N ALA A 136 -32.00 -7.74 -19.62
CA ALA A 136 -31.68 -8.73 -18.59
C ALA A 136 -30.22 -8.64 -18.10
N LEU A 137 -29.27 -8.32 -18.98
CA LEU A 137 -27.86 -8.13 -18.59
C LEU A 137 -27.69 -6.85 -17.77
N LEU A 138 -28.37 -5.78 -18.16
CA LEU A 138 -28.37 -4.51 -17.44
C LEU A 138 -28.93 -4.69 -16.03
N VAL A 139 -30.05 -5.39 -15.86
CA VAL A 139 -30.63 -5.68 -14.53
C VAL A 139 -29.64 -6.46 -13.66
N LYS A 140 -28.96 -7.48 -14.21
CA LYS A 140 -27.94 -8.24 -13.47
C LYS A 140 -26.74 -7.36 -13.07
N ALA A 141 -26.27 -6.48 -13.94
CA ALA A 141 -25.20 -5.53 -13.63
C ALA A 141 -25.60 -4.53 -12.55
N PHE A 142 -26.84 -4.02 -12.58
CA PHE A 142 -27.39 -3.17 -11.53
C PHE A 142 -27.49 -3.87 -10.18
N LEU A 143 -27.85 -5.15 -10.19
CA LEU A 143 -27.89 -5.95 -8.97
C LEU A 143 -26.49 -6.06 -8.35
N VAL A 144 -25.44 -6.28 -9.15
CA VAL A 144 -24.04 -6.27 -8.67
C VAL A 144 -23.68 -4.92 -8.07
N ILE A 145 -23.99 -3.83 -8.77
CA ILE A 145 -23.72 -2.46 -8.30
C ILE A 145 -24.46 -2.20 -6.98
N LEU A 146 -25.74 -2.54 -6.89
CA LEU A 146 -26.57 -2.34 -5.70
C LEU A 146 -26.04 -3.13 -4.51
N VAL A 147 -25.75 -4.42 -4.69
CA VAL A 147 -25.21 -5.28 -3.62
C VAL A 147 -23.88 -4.73 -3.12
N SER A 148 -22.97 -4.34 -4.03
CA SER A 148 -21.68 -3.77 -3.66
C SER A 148 -21.81 -2.42 -2.94
N ALA A 149 -22.71 -1.54 -3.40
CA ALA A 149 -22.96 -0.26 -2.75
C ALA A 149 -23.49 -0.46 -1.31
N VAL A 150 -24.44 -1.39 -1.12
CA VAL A 150 -24.99 -1.70 0.21
C VAL A 150 -23.95 -2.33 1.12
N THR A 151 -23.12 -3.26 0.62
CA THR A 151 -22.07 -3.90 1.43
C THR A 151 -21.04 -2.87 1.89
N TYR A 152 -20.53 -2.04 1.00
CA TYR A 152 -19.57 -0.99 1.33
C TYR A 152 -20.17 0.10 2.22
N GLY A 153 -21.46 0.41 2.07
CA GLY A 153 -22.17 1.33 2.96
C GLY A 153 -22.27 0.81 4.40
N ILE A 154 -22.54 -0.49 4.57
CA ILE A 154 -22.59 -1.14 5.89
C ILE A 154 -21.19 -1.26 6.50
N VAL A 155 -20.17 -1.57 5.70
CA VAL A 155 -18.76 -1.50 6.12
C VAL A 155 -18.43 -0.09 6.64
N GLY A 156 -18.81 0.94 5.89
CA GLY A 156 -18.74 2.36 6.25
C GLY A 156 -19.32 2.67 7.62
N LEU A 157 -20.58 2.27 7.82
CA LEU A 157 -21.33 2.45 9.07
C LEU A 157 -20.69 1.72 10.25
N ALA A 158 -20.28 0.46 10.06
CA ALA A 158 -19.67 -0.36 11.09
C ALA A 158 -18.37 0.25 11.61
N ILE A 159 -17.52 0.75 10.69
CA ILE A 159 -16.25 1.40 11.05
C ILE A 159 -16.49 2.77 11.68
N SER A 160 -17.52 3.50 11.24
CA SER A 160 -17.96 4.75 11.87
C SER A 160 -18.33 4.54 13.35
N ALA A 161 -19.04 3.45 13.67
CA ALA A 161 -19.39 3.12 15.06
C ALA A 161 -18.15 2.86 15.95
N VAL A 162 -17.13 2.20 15.38
CA VAL A 162 -15.89 1.83 16.09
C VAL A 162 -14.93 3.02 16.29
N CYS A 163 -14.86 3.93 15.31
CA CYS A 163 -13.88 5.02 15.29
C CYS A 163 -14.32 6.23 16.13
N ARG A 164 -13.35 6.97 16.68
CA ARG A 164 -13.62 8.21 17.44
C ARG A 164 -13.64 9.47 16.58
N THR A 165 -12.89 9.47 15.49
CA THR A 165 -12.75 10.61 14.58
C THR A 165 -13.17 10.24 13.17
N THR A 166 -13.77 11.19 12.46
CA THR A 166 -14.27 11.05 11.09
C THR A 166 -13.13 10.76 10.12
N PHE A 167 -11.97 11.41 10.30
CA PHE A 167 -10.78 11.15 9.48
C PHE A 167 -10.29 9.70 9.61
N SER A 168 -10.24 9.16 10.84
CA SER A 168 -9.83 7.76 11.05
C SER A 168 -10.85 6.78 10.49
N ALA A 169 -12.15 7.07 10.62
CA ALA A 169 -13.20 6.23 10.04
C ALA A 169 -13.06 6.18 8.51
N LEU A 170 -12.94 7.36 7.87
CA LEU A 170 -12.79 7.49 6.42
C LEU A 170 -11.59 6.69 5.89
N MET A 171 -10.40 6.89 6.46
CA MET A 171 -9.17 6.22 6.01
C MET A 171 -9.27 4.69 6.13
N ILE A 172 -9.83 4.19 7.23
CA ILE A 172 -10.01 2.74 7.43
C ILE A 172 -11.06 2.18 6.46
N THR A 173 -12.16 2.90 6.23
CA THR A 173 -13.20 2.48 5.28
C THR A 173 -12.68 2.44 3.85
N TYR A 174 -11.98 3.49 3.41
CA TYR A 174 -11.39 3.50 2.08
C TYR A 174 -10.33 2.40 1.93
N GLY A 175 -9.50 2.17 2.94
CA GLY A 175 -8.54 1.07 2.93
C GLY A 175 -9.21 -0.30 2.81
N LEU A 176 -10.26 -0.57 3.59
CA LEU A 176 -10.98 -1.84 3.54
C LEU A 176 -11.76 -2.04 2.24
N VAL A 177 -12.40 -0.99 1.74
CA VAL A 177 -13.10 -1.01 0.44
C VAL A 177 -12.11 -1.22 -0.70
N ALA A 178 -10.95 -0.56 -0.67
CA ALA A 178 -9.88 -0.79 -1.65
C ALA A 178 -9.30 -2.22 -1.58
N ILE A 179 -9.24 -2.82 -0.39
CA ILE A 179 -8.87 -4.24 -0.24
C ILE A 179 -9.96 -5.11 -0.87
N LEU A 180 -11.22 -4.97 -0.45
CA LEU A 180 -12.34 -5.78 -0.96
C LEU A 180 -12.56 -5.65 -2.48
N ALA A 181 -12.33 -4.46 -3.03
CA ALA A 181 -12.52 -4.18 -4.47
C ALA A 181 -11.25 -4.39 -5.31
N GLY A 182 -10.07 -4.05 -4.78
CA GLY A 182 -8.80 -3.96 -5.52
C GLY A 182 -7.78 -5.06 -5.24
N THR A 183 -7.70 -5.60 -4.01
CA THR A 183 -6.73 -6.69 -3.70
C THR A 183 -7.13 -8.06 -4.24
N THR A 184 -8.21 -8.15 -4.98
CA THR A 184 -8.74 -9.37 -5.58
C THR A 184 -8.33 -9.53 -7.05
N TRP A 185 -8.04 -8.43 -7.76
CA TRP A 185 -7.63 -8.44 -9.17
C TRP A 185 -6.11 -8.55 -9.34
N LEU A 186 -5.36 -7.75 -8.57
CA LEU A 186 -3.90 -7.65 -8.69
C LEU A 186 -3.17 -8.96 -8.32
N PRO A 187 -3.52 -9.67 -7.22
CA PRO A 187 -2.91 -10.97 -6.92
C PRO A 187 -3.29 -12.08 -7.90
N TYR A 188 -4.46 -12.03 -8.56
CA TYR A 188 -4.74 -13.02 -9.61
C TYR A 188 -3.84 -12.79 -10.83
N GLN A 189 -3.64 -11.53 -11.23
CA GLN A 189 -2.79 -11.23 -12.38
C GLN A 189 -1.31 -11.57 -12.12
N LEU A 190 -0.87 -11.42 -10.85
CA LEU A 190 0.49 -11.76 -10.42
C LEU A 190 0.68 -13.25 -10.04
N LEU A 191 -0.24 -13.86 -9.29
CA LEU A 191 -0.12 -15.22 -8.73
C LEU A 191 -1.00 -16.27 -9.42
N GLY A 192 -1.88 -15.88 -10.35
CA GLY A 192 -2.78 -16.79 -11.08
C GLY A 192 -2.07 -17.77 -12.01
N ARG A 193 -0.76 -17.57 -12.26
CA ARG A 193 0.12 -18.49 -12.98
C ARG A 193 0.50 -19.72 -12.16
N ILE A 194 0.28 -19.71 -10.83
CA ILE A 194 0.56 -20.83 -9.94
C ILE A 194 -0.63 -21.80 -10.00
N GLU A 195 -0.51 -22.89 -10.76
CA GLU A 195 -1.60 -23.87 -10.95
C GLU A 195 -2.13 -24.46 -9.62
N GLN A 196 -1.29 -24.51 -8.59
CA GLN A 196 -1.57 -25.15 -7.29
C GLN A 196 -2.53 -24.37 -6.37
N LEU A 197 -2.56 -23.03 -6.47
CA LEU A 197 -3.39 -22.15 -5.64
C LEU A 197 -4.52 -21.48 -6.43
N LYS A 198 -4.65 -21.80 -7.72
CA LYS A 198 -5.55 -21.11 -8.64
C LYS A 198 -7.01 -21.11 -8.16
N VAL A 199 -7.47 -22.17 -7.46
CA VAL A 199 -8.83 -22.22 -6.88
C VAL A 199 -9.04 -21.17 -5.78
N VAL A 200 -8.10 -21.01 -4.85
CA VAL A 200 -8.19 -20.02 -3.76
C VAL A 200 -8.14 -18.61 -4.31
N TRP A 201 -7.22 -18.34 -5.24
CA TRP A 201 -7.12 -17.04 -5.91
C TRP A 201 -8.36 -16.71 -6.73
N LEU A 202 -8.98 -17.72 -7.37
CA LEU A 202 -10.21 -17.55 -8.12
C LEU A 202 -11.40 -17.26 -7.19
N LEU A 203 -11.52 -17.94 -6.04
CA LEU A 203 -12.51 -17.63 -5.02
C LEU A 203 -12.33 -16.21 -4.45
N LEU A 204 -11.10 -15.80 -4.17
CA LEU A 204 -10.80 -14.41 -3.77
C LEU A 204 -11.17 -13.40 -4.87
N ARG A 205 -10.89 -13.72 -6.14
CA ARG A 205 -11.25 -12.85 -7.27
C ARG A 205 -12.75 -12.62 -7.36
N THR A 206 -13.54 -13.66 -7.10
CA THR A 206 -15.02 -13.60 -7.18
C THR A 206 -15.67 -12.71 -6.11
N LEU A 207 -14.97 -12.35 -5.03
CA LEU A 207 -15.48 -11.37 -4.05
C LEU A 207 -15.56 -9.95 -4.62
N SER A 208 -14.83 -9.70 -5.70
CA SER A 208 -14.72 -8.36 -6.27
C SER A 208 -15.87 -8.04 -7.22
N PRO A 209 -16.48 -6.85 -7.10
CA PRO A 209 -17.58 -6.48 -7.97
C PRO A 209 -17.13 -6.21 -9.41
N PHE A 210 -15.89 -5.76 -9.60
CA PHE A 210 -15.29 -5.57 -10.93
C PHE A 210 -15.23 -6.90 -11.71
N ASP A 211 -14.82 -7.99 -11.06
CA ASP A 211 -14.75 -9.30 -11.72
C ASP A 211 -16.15 -9.86 -12.03
N ALA A 212 -17.14 -9.60 -11.16
CA ALA A 212 -18.52 -10.00 -11.41
C ALA A 212 -19.15 -9.27 -12.62
N ILE A 213 -18.89 -7.96 -12.78
CA ILE A 213 -19.29 -7.21 -13.98
C ILE A 213 -18.53 -7.72 -15.21
N TYR A 214 -17.22 -7.99 -15.08
CA TYR A 214 -16.41 -8.49 -16.18
C TYR A 214 -16.91 -9.85 -16.69
N TYR A 215 -17.23 -10.78 -15.79
CA TYR A 215 -17.83 -12.08 -16.12
C TYR A 215 -19.17 -11.93 -16.86
N LEU A 216 -20.02 -10.99 -16.42
CA LEU A 216 -21.33 -10.74 -17.06
C LEU A 216 -21.17 -10.24 -18.50
N LEU A 217 -20.20 -9.36 -18.76
CA LEU A 217 -20.03 -8.74 -20.08
C LEU A 217 -19.23 -9.62 -21.06
N TYR A 218 -18.25 -10.39 -20.57
CA TYR A 218 -17.40 -11.24 -21.40
C TYR A 218 -17.38 -12.70 -20.92
N PRO A 219 -18.51 -13.42 -20.97
CA PRO A 219 -18.58 -14.80 -20.48
C PRO A 219 -17.64 -15.75 -21.24
N THR A 220 -17.39 -15.50 -22.53
CA THR A 220 -16.53 -16.33 -23.38
C THR A 220 -15.03 -16.10 -23.18
N ARG A 221 -14.63 -14.92 -22.69
CA ARG A 221 -13.22 -14.57 -22.41
C ARG A 221 -12.80 -14.84 -20.97
N TYR A 222 -13.71 -15.39 -20.17
CA TYR A 222 -13.50 -15.62 -18.75
C TYR A 222 -12.85 -17.01 -18.53
N ASP A 223 -11.60 -17.03 -18.03
CA ASP A 223 -10.73 -18.21 -17.85
C ASP A 223 -11.21 -19.24 -16.81
N LEU A 224 -12.44 -19.75 -16.92
CA LEU A 224 -12.96 -20.84 -16.10
C LEU A 224 -12.94 -22.21 -16.79
N THR A 225 -12.30 -22.34 -17.94
CA THR A 225 -12.42 -23.57 -18.73
C THR A 225 -11.73 -24.81 -18.16
N GLN A 226 -10.79 -24.79 -17.20
CA GLN A 226 -10.14 -26.05 -16.78
C GLN A 226 -9.52 -26.09 -15.37
N ILE A 227 -10.25 -25.84 -14.27
CA ILE A 227 -9.83 -26.35 -12.94
C ILE A 227 -11.04 -26.79 -12.13
N SER A 228 -11.22 -28.10 -12.02
CA SER A 228 -12.18 -28.85 -11.18
C SER A 228 -13.62 -28.97 -11.70
N ASN A 229 -14.20 -30.16 -11.50
CA ASN A 229 -15.57 -30.56 -11.84
C ASN A 229 -16.69 -29.80 -11.09
N LEU A 230 -16.44 -28.58 -10.61
CA LEU A 230 -17.44 -27.71 -9.99
C LEU A 230 -17.72 -26.51 -10.92
N SER A 231 -18.82 -26.58 -11.67
CA SER A 231 -19.34 -25.45 -12.44
C SER A 231 -20.00 -24.41 -11.53
N LEU A 232 -19.22 -23.69 -10.73
CA LEU A 232 -19.74 -22.58 -9.93
C LEU A 232 -19.84 -21.31 -10.77
N ASN A 233 -21.05 -20.77 -10.92
CA ASN A 233 -21.28 -19.48 -11.57
C ASN A 233 -20.64 -18.35 -10.73
N PRO A 234 -19.62 -17.62 -11.25
CA PRO A 234 -18.94 -16.53 -10.53
C PRO A 234 -19.87 -15.46 -10.00
N TYR A 235 -20.93 -15.17 -10.76
CA TYR A 235 -21.98 -14.24 -10.36
C TYR A 235 -22.65 -14.64 -9.02
N LEU A 236 -22.96 -15.92 -8.83
CA LEU A 236 -23.56 -16.41 -7.59
C LEU A 236 -22.56 -16.42 -6.43
N CYS A 237 -21.30 -16.80 -6.71
CA CYS A 237 -20.22 -16.72 -5.73
C CYS A 237 -20.02 -15.29 -5.23
N PHE A 238 -20.06 -14.30 -6.12
CA PHE A 238 -20.00 -12.88 -5.75
C PHE A 238 -21.12 -12.48 -4.81
N LEU A 239 -22.38 -12.85 -5.12
CA LEU A 239 -23.54 -12.51 -4.30
C LEU A 239 -23.48 -13.15 -2.91
N ILE A 240 -23.11 -14.43 -2.84
CA ILE A 240 -22.98 -15.15 -1.57
C ILE A 240 -21.83 -14.55 -0.75
N GLY A 241 -20.67 -14.32 -1.37
CA GLY A 241 -19.49 -13.75 -0.71
C GLY A 241 -19.77 -12.36 -0.14
N ASN A 242 -20.38 -11.47 -0.93
CA ASN A 242 -20.78 -10.14 -0.44
C ASN A 242 -21.88 -10.21 0.61
N GLY A 243 -22.82 -11.16 0.50
CA GLY A 243 -23.83 -11.41 1.54
C GLY A 243 -23.19 -11.77 2.89
N ILE A 244 -22.16 -12.62 2.90
CA ILE A 244 -21.42 -12.98 4.11
C ILE A 244 -20.69 -11.76 4.69
N VAL A 245 -19.99 -10.99 3.86
CA VAL A 245 -19.31 -9.75 4.28
C VAL A 245 -20.30 -8.77 4.90
N LEU A 246 -21.44 -8.57 4.25
CA LEU A 246 -22.52 -7.71 4.76
C LEU A 246 -22.99 -8.16 6.14
N LEU A 247 -23.26 -9.45 6.34
CA LEU A 247 -23.70 -9.99 7.63
C LEU A 247 -22.67 -9.76 8.74
N ILE A 248 -21.39 -10.00 8.46
CA ILE A 248 -20.29 -9.80 9.43
C ILE A 248 -20.25 -8.33 9.87
N PHE A 249 -20.25 -7.39 8.93
CA PHE A 249 -20.15 -5.97 9.26
C PHE A 249 -21.44 -5.43 9.89
N LEU A 250 -22.60 -5.99 9.56
CA LEU A 250 -23.85 -5.68 10.24
C LEU A 250 -23.82 -6.12 11.71
N LEU A 251 -23.29 -7.31 12.02
CA LEU A 251 -23.11 -7.76 13.41
C LEU A 251 -22.14 -6.86 14.18
N ILE A 252 -21.04 -6.44 13.55
CA ILE A 252 -20.08 -5.48 14.13
C ILE A 252 -20.80 -4.16 14.43
N PHE A 253 -21.58 -3.63 13.49
CA PHE A 253 -22.36 -2.42 13.68
C PHE A 253 -23.34 -2.55 14.86
N CYS A 254 -24.15 -3.61 14.91
CA CYS A 254 -25.08 -3.85 16.02
C CYS A 254 -24.39 -3.89 17.39
N LYS A 255 -23.18 -4.47 17.47
CA LYS A 255 -22.42 -4.56 18.71
C LYS A 255 -21.82 -3.22 19.16
N TYR A 256 -21.27 -2.43 18.23
CA TYR A 256 -20.49 -1.23 18.54
C TYR A 256 -21.28 0.08 18.51
N VAL A 257 -22.51 0.09 18.03
CA VAL A 257 -23.36 1.30 18.06
C VAL A 257 -23.75 1.71 19.49
N VAL A 258 -23.90 0.74 20.40
CA VAL A 258 -24.35 0.99 21.78
C VAL A 258 -23.20 0.91 22.79
N THR A 259 -22.15 0.12 22.51
CA THR A 259 -20.99 0.00 23.40
C THR A 259 -19.93 1.07 23.14
N SER A 260 -19.26 1.53 24.20
CA SER A 260 -18.23 2.56 24.08
C SER A 260 -17.04 2.10 23.22
N PRO A 261 -16.51 2.97 22.32
CA PRO A 261 -15.45 2.58 21.41
C PRO A 261 -14.14 2.32 22.18
N LYS A 262 -13.71 1.06 22.16
CA LYS A 262 -12.35 0.62 22.57
C LYS A 262 -11.49 0.46 21.31
N PRO A 263 -10.86 1.54 20.79
CA PRO A 263 -10.11 1.49 19.53
C PRO A 263 -9.01 0.42 19.54
N GLY A 264 -8.42 0.13 20.70
CA GLY A 264 -7.37 -0.88 20.84
C GLY A 264 -7.80 -2.33 20.58
N LEU A 265 -9.10 -2.66 20.56
CA LEU A 265 -9.57 -4.02 20.27
C LEU A 265 -9.70 -4.26 18.75
N PHE A 266 -10.12 -3.24 18.00
CA PHE A 266 -10.31 -3.32 16.55
C PHE A 266 -8.97 -3.51 15.82
N TYR A 267 -7.95 -2.72 16.17
CA TYR A 267 -6.61 -2.89 15.60
C TYR A 267 -5.98 -4.26 15.93
N LYS A 268 -6.33 -4.86 17.08
CA LYS A 268 -5.92 -6.23 17.41
C LYS A 268 -6.62 -7.25 16.51
N TRP A 269 -7.92 -7.11 16.31
CA TRP A 269 -8.70 -8.04 15.49
C TRP A 269 -8.25 -7.99 14.03
N LEU A 270 -8.02 -6.79 13.49
CA LEU A 270 -7.44 -6.60 12.15
C LEU A 270 -6.04 -7.22 12.05
N GLY A 271 -5.20 -7.01 13.07
CA GLY A 271 -3.89 -7.64 13.17
C GLY A 271 -3.95 -9.17 13.17
N TYR A 272 -4.84 -9.77 13.98
CA TYR A 272 -5.05 -11.22 14.03
C TYR A 272 -5.52 -11.80 12.70
N ILE A 273 -6.41 -11.12 11.98
CA ILE A 273 -6.84 -11.55 10.64
C ILE A 273 -5.66 -11.57 9.67
N PHE A 274 -4.84 -10.51 9.67
CA PHE A 274 -3.62 -10.51 8.87
C PHE A 274 -2.67 -11.66 9.24
N VAL A 275 -2.52 -12.00 10.54
CA VAL A 275 -1.71 -13.16 10.98
C VAL A 275 -2.27 -14.47 10.45
N VAL A 276 -3.57 -14.68 10.58
CA VAL A 276 -4.24 -15.90 10.14
C VAL A 276 -4.09 -16.06 8.62
N ILE A 277 -4.27 -14.98 7.86
CA ILE A 277 -4.06 -14.98 6.40
C ILE A 277 -2.60 -15.33 6.06
N PHE A 278 -1.61 -14.73 6.72
CA PHE A 278 -0.20 -15.04 6.50
C PHE A 278 0.17 -16.48 6.90
N LEU A 279 -0.37 -16.99 8.00
CA LEU A 279 -0.17 -18.37 8.43
C LEU A 279 -0.81 -19.37 7.47
N ILE A 280 -2.01 -19.06 6.96
CA ILE A 280 -2.67 -19.88 5.95
C ILE A 280 -1.82 -19.91 4.68
N ILE A 281 -1.38 -18.75 4.17
CA ILE A 281 -0.51 -18.67 2.99
C ILE A 281 0.80 -19.45 3.21
N GLY A 282 1.44 -19.29 4.36
CA GLY A 282 2.68 -20.01 4.72
C GLY A 282 2.50 -21.52 4.89
N SER A 283 1.37 -21.96 5.45
CA SER A 283 1.05 -23.38 5.60
C SER A 283 0.77 -24.03 4.25
N ILE A 284 0.13 -23.31 3.33
CA ILE A 284 -0.17 -23.80 2.00
C ILE A 284 1.13 -23.91 1.18
N THR A 285 2.01 -22.91 1.20
CA THR A 285 3.31 -22.99 0.51
C THR A 285 4.22 -24.11 1.05
N ALA A 286 4.19 -24.37 2.36
CA ALA A 286 4.90 -25.49 2.97
C ALA A 286 4.32 -26.86 2.54
N ALA A 287 2.99 -27.03 2.58
CA ALA A 287 2.32 -28.26 2.18
C ALA A 287 2.52 -28.59 0.68
N PHE A 288 2.60 -27.57 -0.17
CA PHE A 288 2.85 -27.76 -1.60
C PHE A 288 4.32 -28.04 -1.93
N SER A 289 5.27 -27.51 -1.17
CA SER A 289 6.69 -27.89 -1.30
C SER A 289 6.89 -29.39 -1.07
N ILE A 290 6.13 -29.96 -0.13
CA ILE A 290 6.11 -31.39 0.18
C ILE A 290 5.39 -32.18 -0.93
N SER A 291 4.29 -31.67 -1.47
CA SER A 291 3.53 -32.35 -2.56
C SER A 291 4.25 -32.32 -3.91
N TYR A 292 4.97 -31.25 -4.24
CA TYR A 292 5.79 -31.16 -5.45
C TYR A 292 6.94 -32.19 -5.44
N PHE A 293 7.51 -32.45 -4.27
CA PHE A 293 8.47 -33.53 -4.06
C PHE A 293 7.84 -34.92 -4.26
N SER A 294 6.59 -35.12 -3.82
CA SER A 294 5.86 -36.37 -4.01
C SER A 294 5.54 -36.65 -5.48
N SER A 295 5.11 -35.64 -6.24
CA SER A 295 4.73 -35.76 -7.66
C SER A 295 5.93 -36.12 -8.56
N LYS A 296 7.10 -35.51 -8.36
CA LYS A 296 8.30 -35.83 -9.14
C LYS A 296 8.89 -37.22 -8.82
N SER A 297 8.43 -37.87 -7.75
CA SER A 297 8.84 -39.22 -7.37
C SER A 297 8.05 -40.34 -8.09
N GLY A 298 6.88 -40.02 -8.66
CA GLY A 298 5.99 -40.98 -9.30
C GLY A 298 5.66 -40.61 -10.74
N HIS A 299 6.40 -41.17 -11.70
CA HIS A 299 5.91 -41.76 -12.96
C HIS A 299 7.07 -41.91 -13.97
N LYS A 300 7.52 -43.16 -14.14
CA LYS A 300 7.93 -43.68 -15.45
C LYS A 300 7.42 -45.11 -15.55
N THR A 301 6.20 -45.28 -16.05
CA THR A 301 5.67 -46.56 -16.52
C THR A 301 6.30 -46.86 -17.86
N TYR A 302 7.17 -47.87 -17.91
CA TYR A 302 7.70 -48.41 -19.15
C TYR A 302 6.89 -49.67 -19.50
N THR A 303 6.32 -49.71 -20.71
CA THR A 303 5.71 -50.91 -21.29
C THR A 303 6.80 -51.95 -21.55
N VAL A 304 6.68 -53.12 -20.92
CA VAL A 304 7.64 -54.23 -21.03
C VAL A 304 7.35 -55.06 -22.28
N GLY A 305 8.25 -55.00 -23.27
CA GLY A 305 8.37 -56.03 -24.31
C GLY A 305 9.29 -57.17 -23.83
N LYS A 306 8.88 -58.42 -24.08
CA LYS A 306 9.59 -59.65 -23.71
C LYS A 306 11.04 -59.67 -24.25
N GLY A 307 12.00 -60.08 -23.42
CA GLY A 307 13.35 -60.46 -23.86
C GLY A 307 14.39 -60.51 -22.73
N GLU A 308 14.63 -61.73 -22.24
CA GLU A 308 15.82 -62.31 -21.57
C GLU A 308 16.69 -61.56 -20.54
N ASN A 309 16.93 -62.31 -19.46
CA ASN A 309 17.62 -62.04 -18.20
C ASN A 309 19.10 -61.60 -18.31
N THR A 310 19.55 -60.96 -17.22
CA THR A 310 20.95 -60.75 -16.74
C THR A 310 21.62 -59.36 -16.89
N LYS A 311 20.87 -58.25 -16.81
CA LYS A 311 21.45 -56.90 -16.57
C LYS A 311 20.79 -56.06 -15.46
N GLU A 312 19.82 -56.60 -14.72
CA GLU A 312 18.95 -55.77 -13.85
C GLU A 312 19.54 -55.36 -12.49
N VAL A 313 20.55 -56.06 -11.95
CA VAL A 313 21.04 -55.77 -10.58
C VAL A 313 21.99 -54.56 -10.51
N LYS A 314 22.71 -54.23 -11.58
CA LYS A 314 23.60 -53.03 -11.63
C LYS A 314 22.85 -51.73 -11.89
N LEU A 315 21.71 -51.79 -12.60
CA LEU A 315 20.94 -50.62 -12.98
C LEU A 315 20.13 -50.05 -11.80
N LEU A 316 19.72 -50.89 -10.85
CA LEU A 316 19.02 -50.47 -9.62
C LEU A 316 19.95 -49.72 -8.64
N ARG A 317 21.23 -50.12 -8.50
CA ARG A 317 22.21 -49.40 -7.65
C ARG A 317 22.58 -48.02 -8.24
N PHE A 318 22.73 -47.90 -9.56
CA PHE A 318 22.98 -46.60 -10.20
C PHE A 318 21.79 -45.63 -10.08
N LYS A 319 20.56 -46.16 -10.13
CA LYS A 319 19.32 -45.37 -9.93
C LYS A 319 19.17 -44.83 -8.50
N GLN A 320 19.68 -45.57 -7.51
CA GLN A 320 19.63 -45.17 -6.10
C GLN A 320 20.70 -44.12 -5.76
N SER A 321 21.88 -44.20 -6.40
CA SER A 321 22.95 -43.19 -6.29
C SER A 321 22.56 -41.85 -6.92
N SER A 322 21.88 -41.87 -8.08
CA SER A 322 21.37 -40.67 -8.75
C SER A 322 20.24 -39.97 -7.98
N LYS A 323 19.36 -40.73 -7.31
CA LYS A 323 18.33 -40.18 -6.41
C LYS A 323 18.96 -39.45 -5.21
N LYS A 324 20.05 -39.99 -4.65
CA LYS A 324 20.72 -39.41 -3.48
C LYS A 324 21.48 -38.13 -3.84
N SER A 325 22.15 -38.08 -5.00
CA SER A 325 22.86 -36.87 -5.48
C SER A 325 21.92 -35.77 -5.98
N ALA A 326 20.79 -36.11 -6.63
CA ALA A 326 19.76 -35.14 -7.00
C ALA A 326 19.06 -34.55 -5.76
N PHE A 327 18.84 -35.36 -4.71
CA PHE A 327 18.35 -34.88 -3.42
C PHE A 327 19.37 -33.95 -2.73
N GLN A 328 20.64 -34.34 -2.70
CA GLN A 328 21.72 -33.52 -2.10
C GLN A 328 21.95 -32.20 -2.83
N ASN A 329 21.69 -32.11 -4.14
CA ASN A 329 21.86 -30.89 -4.92
C ASN A 329 20.59 -30.00 -4.96
N TRP A 330 19.39 -30.58 -4.82
CA TRP A 330 18.11 -29.85 -4.82
C TRP A 330 17.74 -29.28 -3.43
N PHE A 331 18.01 -30.04 -2.36
CA PHE A 331 17.69 -29.66 -0.98
C PHE A 331 18.33 -28.31 -0.56
N PRO A 332 19.57 -27.99 -0.96
CA PRO A 332 20.17 -26.69 -0.67
C PRO A 332 19.71 -25.56 -1.60
N SER A 333 19.30 -25.83 -2.83
CA SER A 333 19.13 -24.79 -3.87
C SER A 333 17.71 -24.24 -3.99
N TYR A 334 16.67 -25.01 -3.63
CA TYR A 334 15.27 -24.54 -3.67
C TYR A 334 14.63 -24.37 -2.29
N LEU A 335 15.02 -25.22 -1.32
CA LEU A 335 14.45 -25.21 0.02
C LEU A 335 15.09 -24.14 0.92
N THR A 336 16.40 -23.89 0.79
CA THR A 336 17.10 -22.96 1.68
C THR A 336 16.72 -21.49 1.48
N PRO A 337 16.59 -20.91 0.27
CA PRO A 337 16.21 -19.50 0.17
C PRO A 337 14.75 -19.28 0.62
N ASN A 338 13.83 -20.19 0.29
CA ASN A 338 12.41 -20.07 0.63
C ASN A 338 12.10 -20.33 2.12
N LEU A 339 12.76 -21.31 2.76
CA LEU A 339 12.69 -21.48 4.21
C LEU A 339 13.34 -20.31 4.95
N VAL A 340 14.49 -19.81 4.47
CA VAL A 340 15.16 -18.67 5.09
C VAL A 340 14.30 -17.41 4.97
N LEU A 341 13.65 -17.16 3.83
CA LEU A 341 12.74 -16.03 3.63
C LEU A 341 11.49 -16.10 4.51
N THR A 342 10.86 -17.29 4.61
CA THR A 342 9.67 -17.49 5.45
C THR A 342 10.01 -17.45 6.94
N LEU A 343 11.16 -17.99 7.35
CA LEU A 343 11.69 -17.87 8.71
C LEU A 343 12.07 -16.42 9.05
N LEU A 344 12.67 -15.66 8.12
CA LEU A 344 12.93 -14.22 8.29
C LEU A 344 11.63 -13.42 8.39
N GLY A 345 10.61 -13.74 7.60
CA GLY A 345 9.27 -13.18 7.70
C GLY A 345 8.60 -13.47 9.05
N LEU A 346 8.72 -14.71 9.54
CA LEU A 346 8.20 -15.12 10.86
C LEU A 346 9.01 -14.51 12.01
N LEU A 347 10.33 -14.33 11.88
CA LEU A 347 11.21 -13.68 12.85
C LEU A 347 10.96 -12.16 12.93
N THR A 348 10.75 -11.51 11.79
CA THR A 348 10.36 -10.09 11.75
C THR A 348 8.95 -9.87 12.31
N PHE A 349 8.03 -10.82 12.11
CA PHE A 349 6.68 -10.76 12.67
C PHE A 349 6.63 -11.08 14.18
N SER A 350 7.40 -12.08 14.64
CA SER A 350 7.50 -12.45 16.05
C SER A 350 8.17 -11.33 16.86
N SER A 351 9.20 -10.67 16.31
CA SER A 351 9.79 -9.47 16.91
C SER A 351 8.80 -8.29 16.97
N LEU A 352 7.88 -8.17 16.00
CA LEU A 352 6.78 -7.19 15.99
C LEU A 352 5.78 -7.42 17.15
N MET A 353 5.38 -8.68 17.36
CA MET A 353 4.48 -9.07 18.45
C MET A 353 5.13 -8.97 19.83
N ILE A 354 6.42 -9.30 19.94
CA ILE A 354 7.21 -9.14 21.17
C ILE A 354 7.37 -7.64 21.49
N ALA A 355 7.69 -6.79 20.51
CA ALA A 355 7.75 -5.34 20.68
C ALA A 355 6.39 -4.75 21.11
N TYR A 356 5.29 -5.22 20.51
CA TYR A 356 3.93 -4.83 20.90
C TYR A 356 3.63 -5.17 22.37
N ASN A 357 3.94 -6.40 22.79
CA ASN A 357 3.64 -6.88 24.15
C ASN A 357 4.54 -6.22 25.22
N LEU A 358 5.83 -6.01 24.93
CA LEU A 358 6.76 -5.36 25.85
C LEU A 358 6.38 -3.89 26.11
N ILE A 359 5.89 -3.18 25.10
CA ILE A 359 5.54 -1.76 25.21
C ILE A 359 4.15 -1.57 25.86
N LYS A 360 3.25 -2.55 25.76
CA LYS A 360 1.97 -2.54 26.48
C LYS A 360 2.17 -2.61 27.99
N LYS A 361 3.16 -3.40 28.46
CA LYS A 361 3.58 -3.44 29.87
C LYS A 361 3.95 -2.06 30.41
N GLY A 362 4.56 -1.20 29.58
CA GLY A 362 4.89 0.18 29.95
C GLY A 362 3.70 1.12 30.21
N LYS A 363 2.46 0.76 29.82
CA LYS A 363 1.27 1.58 30.09
C LYS A 363 0.62 1.25 31.45
N GLU A 364 0.83 0.05 31.98
CA GLU A 364 0.36 -0.33 33.31
C GLU A 364 1.27 0.22 34.42
N ILE A 365 2.52 0.59 34.10
CA ILE A 365 3.49 1.19 35.03
C ILE A 365 3.32 2.73 35.11
N GLY A 366 2.20 3.27 34.64
CA GLY A 366 1.90 4.71 34.62
C GLY A 366 1.46 5.30 35.96
N LEU A 367 1.40 4.50 37.02
CA LEU A 367 1.15 4.95 38.39
C LEU A 367 2.41 4.62 39.18
N HIS A 368 3.13 5.67 39.60
CA HIS A 368 4.46 5.66 40.24
C HIS A 368 5.65 5.40 39.29
N VAL A 369 6.29 6.49 38.85
CA VAL A 369 7.69 6.45 38.44
C VAL A 369 8.51 6.39 39.72
N ASP A 370 8.65 5.20 40.29
CA ASP A 370 9.59 4.99 41.38
C ASP A 370 11.00 5.22 40.81
N GLN A 371 11.76 6.11 41.44
CA GLN A 371 13.19 6.24 41.21
C GLN A 371 13.82 4.93 41.69
N PHE A 372 14.13 4.04 40.75
CA PHE A 372 14.82 2.80 41.07
C PHE A 372 16.30 3.08 41.36
N ASP A 373 16.72 2.88 42.61
CA ASP A 373 18.13 2.95 43.02
C ASP A 373 18.89 1.61 42.80
N ASP A 374 18.20 0.53 42.42
CA ASP A 374 18.80 -0.80 42.27
C ASP A 374 19.70 -0.96 41.03
N THR A 375 20.99 -1.23 41.26
CA THR A 375 22.02 -1.48 40.24
C THR A 375 21.73 -2.71 39.35
N ILE A 376 21.10 -3.75 39.90
CA ILE A 376 20.75 -4.97 39.17
C ILE A 376 19.64 -4.67 38.15
N SER A 377 18.66 -3.84 38.52
CA SER A 377 17.55 -3.45 37.65
C SER A 377 18.02 -2.60 36.46
N THR A 378 18.99 -1.71 36.68
CA THR A 378 19.58 -0.86 35.64
C THR A 378 20.46 -1.65 34.68
N VAL A 379 21.25 -2.61 35.17
CA VAL A 379 22.04 -3.54 34.32
C VAL A 379 21.12 -4.42 33.48
N LYS A 380 20.08 -5.00 34.07
CA LYS A 380 19.07 -5.80 33.36
C LYS A 380 18.36 -4.99 32.28
N ARG A 381 18.07 -3.71 32.53
CA ARG A 381 17.46 -2.82 31.53
C ARG A 381 18.42 -2.45 30.41
N LYS A 382 19.69 -2.22 30.74
CA LYS A 382 20.76 -1.91 29.77
C LYS A 382 21.04 -3.09 28.84
N LEU A 383 20.92 -4.33 29.34
CA LEU A 383 21.10 -5.56 28.55
C LEU A 383 19.81 -6.02 27.84
N SER A 384 18.63 -5.51 28.22
CA SER A 384 17.37 -5.87 27.57
C SER A 384 17.19 -5.16 26.23
N TRP A 385 16.93 -5.93 25.18
CA TRP A 385 16.53 -5.39 23.87
C TRP A 385 15.05 -4.97 23.91
N PRO A 386 14.66 -3.78 23.40
CA PRO A 386 15.42 -2.76 22.66
C PRO A 386 15.96 -1.59 23.52
N PHE A 387 15.86 -1.67 24.85
CA PHE A 387 16.25 -0.59 25.77
C PHE A 387 17.76 -0.29 25.78
N TYR A 388 18.59 -1.24 25.31
CA TYR A 388 20.00 -0.99 25.02
C TYR A 388 20.22 0.17 24.02
N LEU A 389 19.35 0.29 23.00
CA LEU A 389 19.43 1.31 21.96
C LEU A 389 18.62 2.57 22.31
N ILE A 390 17.42 2.40 22.85
CA ILE A 390 16.48 3.50 23.12
C ILE A 390 16.01 3.40 24.56
N ASP A 391 16.69 4.11 25.47
CA ASP A 391 16.28 4.21 26.87
C ASP A 391 15.52 5.52 27.11
N PRO A 392 14.18 5.49 27.28
CA PRO A 392 13.37 6.69 27.50
C PRO A 392 13.59 7.36 28.87
N LEU A 393 14.12 6.61 29.84
CA LEU A 393 14.31 7.05 31.22
C LEU A 393 15.79 7.42 31.52
N LYS A 394 16.68 7.28 30.53
CA LYS A 394 18.09 7.69 30.68
C LYS A 394 18.19 9.22 30.71
N ARG A 395 18.91 9.75 31.71
CA ARG A 395 19.18 11.19 31.83
C ARG A 395 19.82 11.71 30.53
N LYS A 396 19.15 12.66 29.87
CA LYS A 396 19.62 13.25 28.61
C LYS A 396 20.86 14.10 28.90
N LYS A 397 21.96 13.88 28.17
CA LYS A 397 23.19 14.69 28.28
C LYS A 397 22.90 16.16 27.95
N SER A 398 23.71 17.09 28.48
CA SER A 398 23.63 18.52 28.12
C SER A 398 23.81 18.72 26.60
N ILE A 399 23.24 19.81 26.08
CA ILE A 399 23.38 20.17 24.66
C ILE A 399 24.82 20.64 24.44
N GLY A 400 25.56 19.95 23.57
CA GLY A 400 26.95 20.32 23.24
C GLY A 400 27.02 21.65 22.48
N ARG A 401 28.11 22.40 22.68
CA ARG A 401 28.30 23.78 22.20
C ARG A 401 28.14 23.97 20.69
N PHE A 402 28.48 22.95 19.89
CA PHE A 402 28.42 23.00 18.42
C PHE A 402 27.16 22.35 17.81
N ARG A 403 26.24 21.83 18.63
CA ARG A 403 25.02 21.17 18.12
C ARG A 403 23.86 22.16 18.11
N ASN A 404 23.12 22.17 17.01
CA ASN A 404 21.94 23.00 16.89
C ASN A 404 20.91 22.61 17.97
N PRO A 405 20.50 23.54 18.86
CA PRO A 405 19.58 23.24 19.95
C PRO A 405 18.19 22.84 19.44
N VAL A 406 17.74 23.42 18.32
CA VAL A 406 16.44 23.09 17.70
C VAL A 406 16.43 21.65 17.18
N PHE A 407 17.52 21.21 16.54
CA PHE A 407 17.66 19.82 16.10
C PHE A 407 17.60 18.86 17.30
N ILE A 408 18.31 19.16 18.39
CA ILE A 408 18.29 18.29 19.58
C ILE A 408 16.92 18.29 20.25
N ALA A 409 16.26 19.44 20.33
CA ALA A 409 14.91 19.54 20.86
C ALA A 409 13.94 18.67 20.05
N GLU A 410 13.98 18.79 18.72
CA GLU A 410 13.11 18.04 17.81
C GLU A 410 13.40 16.54 17.85
N MET A 411 14.67 16.14 17.92
CA MET A 411 15.06 14.76 18.14
C MET A 411 14.48 14.21 19.44
N ARG A 412 14.53 15.01 20.52
CA ARG A 412 14.03 14.62 21.85
C ARG A 412 12.51 14.60 21.95
N SER A 413 11.82 15.44 21.20
CA SER A 413 10.36 15.57 21.21
C SER A 413 9.71 14.66 20.17
N LYS A 414 10.05 14.73 18.88
CA LYS A 414 9.37 13.97 17.83
C LYS A 414 9.72 12.49 17.80
N ILE A 415 11.01 12.14 17.93
CA ILE A 415 11.44 10.73 17.82
C ILE A 415 11.17 9.95 19.13
N PHE A 416 11.35 10.58 20.28
CA PHE A 416 11.21 9.89 21.58
C PHE A 416 9.87 10.13 22.31
N ALA A 417 9.01 11.07 21.89
CA ALA A 417 7.68 11.20 22.53
C ALA A 417 6.65 10.19 22.00
N ARG A 418 6.80 9.68 20.77
CA ARG A 418 5.91 8.65 20.19
C ARG A 418 6.68 7.49 19.54
N PRO A 419 7.55 6.77 20.29
CA PRO A 419 8.40 5.71 19.74
C PRO A 419 7.60 4.58 19.10
N ARG A 420 6.35 4.35 19.57
CA ARG A 420 5.44 3.35 19.02
C ARG A 420 5.21 3.51 17.52
N PHE A 421 4.94 4.73 17.06
CA PHE A 421 4.61 4.96 15.64
C PHE A 421 5.82 4.72 14.74
N ILE A 422 7.00 5.14 15.16
CA ILE A 422 8.26 4.94 14.41
C ILE A 422 8.59 3.46 14.32
N ILE A 423 8.49 2.75 15.44
CA ILE A 423 8.75 1.31 15.49
C ILE A 423 7.77 0.56 14.58
N TYR A 424 6.46 0.84 14.66
CA TYR A 424 5.49 0.23 13.76
C TYR A 424 5.72 0.59 12.28
N GLY A 425 6.07 1.84 11.99
CA GLY A 425 6.40 2.27 10.63
C GLY A 425 7.60 1.53 10.06
N LEU A 426 8.68 1.40 10.84
CA LEU A 426 9.88 0.67 10.42
C LEU A 426 9.60 -0.80 10.15
N PHE A 427 8.91 -1.47 11.08
CA PHE A 427 8.58 -2.87 10.90
C PHE A 427 7.58 -3.09 9.76
N SER A 428 6.62 -2.19 9.56
CA SER A 428 5.71 -2.23 8.41
C SER A 428 6.49 -2.05 7.10
N CYS A 429 7.47 -1.15 7.06
CA CYS A 429 8.32 -0.92 5.90
C CYS A 429 9.16 -2.15 5.57
N ILE A 430 9.88 -2.71 6.56
CA ILE A 430 10.68 -3.94 6.40
C ILE A 430 9.79 -5.12 6.00
N GLY A 431 8.66 -5.31 6.68
CA GLY A 431 7.73 -6.41 6.42
C GLY A 431 7.09 -6.33 5.03
N MET A 432 6.67 -5.13 4.62
CA MET A 432 6.14 -4.90 3.27
C MET A 432 7.23 -5.10 2.22
N SER A 433 8.44 -4.59 2.45
CA SER A 433 9.59 -4.76 1.56
C SER A 433 9.97 -6.21 1.36
N MET A 434 10.05 -6.96 2.46
CA MET A 434 10.38 -8.38 2.43
C MET A 434 9.28 -9.14 1.72
N SER A 435 8.01 -8.95 2.10
CA SER A 435 6.86 -9.61 1.45
C SER A 435 6.82 -9.37 -0.05
N LEU A 436 7.11 -8.16 -0.50
CA LEU A 436 7.11 -7.79 -1.92
C LEU A 436 8.27 -8.49 -2.66
N LEU A 437 9.45 -8.58 -2.03
CA LEU A 437 10.60 -9.34 -2.56
C LEU A 437 10.29 -10.84 -2.62
N ILE A 438 9.66 -11.40 -1.58
CA ILE A 438 9.18 -12.79 -1.53
C ILE A 438 8.23 -13.06 -2.72
N LEU A 439 7.24 -12.19 -2.92
CA LEU A 439 6.26 -12.33 -4.00
C LEU A 439 6.90 -12.23 -5.39
N ALA A 440 7.83 -11.29 -5.58
CA ALA A 440 8.59 -11.17 -6.83
C ALA A 440 9.43 -12.43 -7.10
N SER A 441 10.12 -12.96 -6.09
CA SER A 441 10.89 -14.21 -6.24
C SER A 441 10.01 -15.42 -6.57
N PHE A 442 8.80 -15.51 -6.03
CA PHE A 442 7.87 -16.62 -6.33
C PHE A 442 7.23 -16.51 -7.73
N SER A 443 6.92 -15.30 -8.21
CA SER A 443 6.26 -15.12 -9.51
C SER A 443 7.17 -15.44 -10.71
N PHE A 444 8.50 -15.32 -10.54
CA PHE A 444 9.45 -15.39 -11.65
C PHE A 444 10.44 -16.57 -11.56
N ALA A 445 10.18 -17.54 -10.67
CA ALA A 445 11.02 -18.73 -10.50
C ALA A 445 11.15 -19.61 -11.77
N THR A 446 10.34 -19.37 -12.81
CA THR A 446 10.37 -20.13 -14.07
C THR A 446 10.89 -19.35 -15.28
N THR A 447 11.04 -18.02 -15.20
CA THR A 447 11.65 -17.15 -16.24
C THR A 447 12.38 -16.00 -15.53
N ILE A 448 13.71 -16.13 -15.43
CA ILE A 448 14.57 -15.27 -14.60
C ILE A 448 14.83 -13.95 -15.32
N ASP A 449 13.84 -13.07 -15.40
CA ASP A 449 14.07 -11.69 -15.83
C ASP A 449 14.45 -10.86 -14.59
N GLN A 450 15.75 -10.74 -14.36
CA GLN A 450 16.33 -10.06 -13.18
C GLN A 450 15.91 -8.60 -13.08
N ASP A 451 15.65 -7.98 -14.23
CA ASP A 451 15.27 -6.59 -14.37
C ASP A 451 13.89 -6.28 -13.77
N VAL A 452 12.98 -7.25 -13.75
CA VAL A 452 11.66 -7.09 -13.14
C VAL A 452 11.78 -7.01 -11.62
N ILE A 453 12.68 -7.80 -11.02
CA ILE A 453 12.93 -7.78 -9.57
C ILE A 453 13.56 -6.43 -9.16
N ARG A 454 14.49 -5.91 -9.96
CA ARG A 454 15.07 -4.56 -9.77
C ARG A 454 14.00 -3.48 -9.85
N TRP A 455 13.11 -3.58 -10.85
CA TRP A 455 12.04 -2.60 -11.04
C TRP A 455 11.12 -2.49 -9.83
N VAL A 456 10.66 -3.65 -9.37
CA VAL A 456 9.80 -3.77 -8.20
C VAL A 456 10.46 -3.17 -6.94
N ALA A 457 11.74 -3.46 -6.72
CA ALA A 457 12.48 -2.96 -5.56
C ALA A 457 12.64 -1.43 -5.58
N ILE A 458 13.00 -0.85 -6.73
CA ILE A 458 13.24 0.59 -6.89
C ILE A 458 11.93 1.38 -6.73
N VAL A 459 10.86 0.94 -7.39
CA VAL A 459 9.53 1.57 -7.29
C VAL A 459 9.04 1.56 -5.84
N PHE A 460 9.22 0.43 -5.14
CA PHE A 460 8.82 0.31 -3.74
C PHE A 460 9.59 1.27 -2.83
N GLN A 461 10.91 1.35 -2.96
CA GLN A 461 11.74 2.21 -2.11
C GLN A 461 11.44 3.69 -2.32
N ILE A 462 11.42 4.15 -3.58
CA ILE A 462 11.09 5.55 -3.90
C ILE A 462 9.62 5.84 -3.53
N GLY A 463 8.72 4.88 -3.71
CA GLY A 463 7.31 5.00 -3.32
C GLY A 463 7.12 5.21 -1.82
N ILE A 464 7.81 4.45 -0.96
CA ILE A 464 7.77 4.69 0.50
C ILE A 464 8.27 6.08 0.85
N ILE A 465 9.38 6.51 0.24
CA ILE A 465 9.95 7.83 0.49
C ILE A 465 8.96 8.92 0.08
N ALA A 466 8.33 8.79 -1.09
CA ALA A 466 7.33 9.72 -1.60
C ALA A 466 6.08 9.80 -0.69
N ILE A 467 5.79 8.75 0.09
CA ILE A 467 4.69 8.77 1.07
C ILE A 467 5.16 9.36 2.41
N VAL A 468 6.30 8.91 2.92
CA VAL A 468 6.74 9.20 4.29
C VAL A 468 7.34 10.60 4.41
N ALA A 469 8.18 11.01 3.46
CA ALA A 469 8.91 12.28 3.54
C ALA A 469 8.01 13.51 3.55
N PRO A 470 7.00 13.65 2.67
CA PRO A 470 6.08 14.78 2.69
C PRO A 470 5.30 14.91 4.00
N ALA A 471 4.90 13.79 4.60
CA ALA A 471 4.10 13.75 5.84
C ALA A 471 4.85 14.30 7.06
N ILE A 472 6.14 13.97 7.16
CA ILE A 472 6.98 14.41 8.28
C ILE A 472 7.37 15.87 8.10
N ALA A 473 7.71 16.27 6.87
CA ALA A 473 8.19 17.61 6.57
C ALA A 473 7.07 18.67 6.58
N SER A 474 5.85 18.32 6.16
CA SER A 474 4.71 19.25 6.13
C SER A 474 4.28 19.74 7.52
N GLY A 475 4.57 18.97 8.58
CA GLY A 475 4.31 19.34 9.98
C GLY A 475 5.43 20.18 10.60
N ALA A 476 6.54 20.44 9.90
CA ALA A 476 7.71 21.05 10.52
C ALA A 476 7.43 22.44 11.13
N ILE A 477 6.66 23.29 10.45
CA ILE A 477 6.30 24.64 10.92
C ILE A 477 4.82 24.71 11.30
N THR A 478 3.94 24.05 10.53
CA THR A 478 2.49 24.11 10.76
C THR A 478 2.08 23.50 12.09
N ASP A 479 2.79 22.46 12.58
CA ASP A 479 2.54 21.91 13.91
C ASP A 479 2.73 23.00 14.97
N GLU A 480 3.81 23.78 14.90
CA GLU A 480 4.09 24.87 15.86
C GLU A 480 3.04 25.98 15.83
N ILE A 481 2.56 26.29 14.63
CA ILE A 481 1.50 27.28 14.43
C ILE A 481 0.22 26.76 15.09
N SER A 482 -0.12 25.49 14.87
CA SER A 482 -1.32 24.86 15.42
C SER A 482 -1.25 24.65 16.94
N SER A 483 -0.06 24.33 17.49
CA SER A 483 0.17 24.14 18.92
C SER A 483 0.43 25.43 19.69
N ARG A 484 0.36 26.60 19.04
CA ARG A 484 0.64 27.94 19.62
C ARG A 484 2.03 28.09 20.24
N THR A 485 2.95 27.16 19.99
CA THR A 485 4.35 27.19 20.44
C THR A 485 5.22 28.09 19.56
N PHE A 486 4.71 28.46 18.39
CA PHE A 486 5.39 29.36 17.45
C PHE A 486 5.80 30.70 18.08
N LEU A 487 4.94 31.30 18.91
CA LEU A 487 5.25 32.56 19.59
C LEU A 487 6.41 32.41 20.58
N SER A 488 6.42 31.33 21.36
CA SER A 488 7.52 31.03 22.29
C SER A 488 8.85 30.86 21.56
N LEU A 489 8.82 30.26 20.36
CA LEU A 489 10.02 30.07 19.55
C LEU A 489 10.58 31.40 19.01
N ARG A 490 9.70 32.38 18.72
CA ARG A 490 10.09 33.75 18.32
C ARG A 490 10.74 34.56 19.43
N MET A 491 10.45 34.25 20.70
CA MET A 491 11.05 34.92 21.85
C MET A 491 12.48 34.42 22.14
N THR A 492 12.91 33.33 21.50
CA THR A 492 14.26 32.80 21.69
C THR A 492 15.30 33.58 20.89
N PRO A 493 16.55 33.70 21.37
CA PRO A 493 17.64 34.38 20.65
C PRO A 493 18.18 33.58 19.45
N ILE A 494 17.43 32.59 18.95
CA ILE A 494 17.87 31.69 17.88
C ILE A 494 17.48 32.29 16.53
N SER A 495 18.44 32.37 15.60
CA SER A 495 18.18 32.87 14.25
C SER A 495 17.24 31.94 13.46
N ALA A 496 16.43 32.54 12.57
CA ALA A 496 15.51 31.81 11.69
C ALA A 496 16.21 30.70 10.87
N ILE A 497 17.42 30.97 10.37
CA ILE A 497 18.22 30.00 9.61
C ILE A 497 18.59 28.79 10.49
N LYS A 498 18.99 29.01 11.75
CA LYS A 498 19.28 27.90 12.69
C LYS A 498 18.02 27.07 12.95
N ILE A 499 16.85 27.69 13.02
CA ILE A 499 15.58 26.97 13.18
C ILE A 499 15.29 26.10 11.96
N VAL A 500 15.39 26.67 10.74
CA VAL A 500 15.15 25.95 9.47
C VAL A 500 16.09 24.75 9.35
N ILE A 501 17.40 24.96 9.50
CA ILE A 501 18.41 23.88 9.42
C ILE A 501 18.16 22.82 10.49
N GLY A 502 17.77 23.23 11.70
CA GLY A 502 17.48 22.32 12.80
C GLY A 502 16.31 21.39 12.50
N LYS A 503 15.21 21.95 11.98
CA LYS A 503 13.99 21.21 11.64
C LYS A 503 14.15 20.33 10.40
N LEU A 504 14.87 20.83 9.38
CA LEU A 504 15.18 20.06 8.19
C LEU A 504 16.06 18.86 8.54
N LYS A 505 17.15 19.08 9.31
CA LYS A 505 18.05 18.00 9.72
C LYS A 505 17.33 16.93 10.54
N ALA A 506 16.39 17.32 11.42
CA ALA A 506 15.58 16.37 12.18
C ALA A 506 14.67 15.53 11.27
N SER A 507 14.02 16.18 10.29
CA SER A 507 13.17 15.50 9.31
C SER A 507 13.97 14.54 8.42
N PHE A 508 15.17 14.94 7.99
CA PHE A 508 16.08 14.08 7.23
C PHE A 508 16.53 12.86 8.01
N VAL A 509 16.92 13.01 9.28
CA VAL A 509 17.28 11.86 10.13
C VAL A 509 16.09 10.92 10.31
N TYR A 510 14.87 11.45 10.46
CA TYR A 510 13.67 10.62 10.57
C TYR A 510 13.43 9.77 9.32
N VAL A 511 13.51 10.36 8.12
CA VAL A 511 13.34 9.64 6.85
C VAL A 511 14.51 8.68 6.61
N SER A 512 15.74 9.06 6.97
CA SER A 512 16.94 8.22 6.83
C SER A 512 16.83 6.89 7.58
N ILE A 513 16.11 6.86 8.70
CA ILE A 513 15.85 5.61 9.43
C ILE A 513 15.07 4.61 8.55
N PHE A 514 14.13 5.08 7.73
CA PHE A 514 13.43 4.24 6.74
C PHE A 514 14.34 3.84 5.58
N LEU A 515 15.26 4.71 5.13
CA LEU A 515 16.24 4.36 4.09
C LEU A 515 17.21 3.27 4.54
N ILE A 516 17.68 3.36 5.78
CA ILE A 516 18.56 2.33 6.35
C ILE A 516 17.82 0.99 6.42
N SER A 517 16.51 1.02 6.69
CA SER A 517 15.68 -0.19 6.72
C SER A 517 15.53 -0.87 5.35
N SER A 518 15.73 -0.15 4.25
CA SER A 518 15.68 -0.71 2.89
C SER A 518 17.04 -1.12 2.33
N LEU A 519 18.16 -0.85 3.03
CA LEU A 519 19.50 -1.28 2.63
C LEU A 519 19.64 -2.80 2.39
N PRO A 520 19.01 -3.70 3.17
CA PRO A 520 19.10 -5.13 2.92
C PRO A 520 18.62 -5.55 1.53
N VAL A 521 17.67 -4.82 0.95
CA VAL A 521 17.19 -5.06 -0.42
C VAL A 521 18.26 -4.71 -1.44
N LEU A 522 19.02 -3.64 -1.21
CA LEU A 522 20.15 -3.26 -2.08
C LEU A 522 21.21 -4.36 -2.08
N PHE A 523 21.58 -4.85 -0.90
CA PHE A 523 22.57 -5.90 -0.77
C PHE A 523 22.11 -7.23 -1.40
N ALA A 524 20.83 -7.56 -1.29
CA ALA A 524 20.26 -8.74 -1.94
C ALA A 524 20.34 -8.64 -3.47
N LEU A 525 20.07 -7.47 -4.05
CA LEU A 525 20.19 -7.26 -5.49
C LEU A 525 21.64 -7.36 -5.97
N VAL A 526 22.59 -6.77 -5.26
CA VAL A 526 24.03 -6.88 -5.58
C VAL A 526 24.50 -8.34 -5.53
N TYR A 527 24.01 -9.09 -4.54
CA TYR A 527 24.35 -10.51 -4.42
C TYR A 527 23.81 -11.33 -5.61
N LEU A 528 22.59 -11.03 -6.07
CA LEU A 528 22.01 -11.66 -7.26
C LEU A 528 22.76 -11.29 -8.53
N ASP A 529 23.16 -10.03 -8.69
CA ASP A 529 23.94 -9.56 -9.86
C ASP A 529 25.30 -10.25 -9.93
N TYR A 530 26.01 -10.29 -8.79
CA TYR A 530 27.32 -10.93 -8.67
C TYR A 530 27.28 -12.42 -9.03
N SER A 531 26.19 -13.13 -8.69
CA SER A 531 26.07 -14.57 -8.95
C SER A 531 26.01 -14.94 -10.44
N ASN A 532 25.66 -13.99 -11.32
CA ASN A 532 25.46 -14.26 -12.75
C ASN A 532 26.60 -13.74 -13.63
N GLU A 533 27.17 -12.57 -13.34
CA GLU A 533 28.34 -12.04 -14.07
C GLU A 533 29.64 -12.77 -13.69
N ALA A 534 29.82 -13.14 -12.41
CA ALA A 534 31.04 -13.84 -11.98
C ALA A 534 31.14 -15.26 -12.54
N LEU A 535 30.03 -15.91 -12.90
CA LEU A 535 30.04 -17.24 -13.51
C LEU A 535 30.36 -17.17 -15.01
N THR A 536 29.86 -16.16 -15.73
CA THR A 536 30.13 -15.96 -17.16
C THR A 536 31.54 -15.45 -17.45
N GLU A 537 32.13 -14.64 -16.55
CA GLU A 537 33.54 -14.23 -16.66
C GLU A 537 34.50 -15.32 -16.17
N ALA A 538 34.19 -16.02 -15.06
CA ALA A 538 35.03 -17.13 -14.59
C ALA A 538 35.06 -18.34 -15.55
N LEU A 539 34.05 -18.50 -16.41
CA LEU A 539 34.06 -19.51 -17.49
C LEU A 539 34.81 -19.04 -18.75
N LYS A 540 35.01 -17.72 -18.95
CA LYS A 540 35.80 -17.18 -20.06
C LYS A 540 37.30 -17.12 -19.76
N GLU A 541 37.67 -16.96 -18.50
CA GLU A 541 39.08 -16.87 -18.05
C GLU A 541 39.55 -18.14 -17.30
N SER A 542 39.29 -19.32 -17.85
CA SER A 542 40.14 -20.47 -17.50
C SER A 542 41.51 -20.34 -18.17
N GLY A 543 42.29 -19.38 -17.69
CA GLY A 543 43.71 -19.18 -17.93
C GLY A 543 44.34 -18.76 -16.60
N SER A 544 45.17 -19.64 -16.05
CA SER A 544 45.85 -19.50 -14.76
C SER A 544 46.72 -18.23 -14.70
N ASP A 545 46.23 -17.20 -14.01
CA ASP A 545 46.95 -16.46 -12.95
C ASP A 545 46.14 -15.20 -12.59
N ILE A 546 45.38 -15.30 -11.50
CA ILE A 546 44.42 -14.27 -11.08
C ILE A 546 45.18 -13.11 -10.42
N ALA A 547 45.36 -12.02 -11.15
CA ALA A 547 45.85 -10.76 -10.58
C ALA A 547 44.78 -10.12 -9.68
N PHE A 548 45.18 -9.67 -8.49
CA PHE A 548 44.33 -8.91 -7.56
C PHE A 548 43.64 -7.68 -8.20
N ILE A 549 44.23 -7.15 -9.27
CA ILE A 549 43.76 -5.97 -10.02
C ILE A 549 42.45 -6.25 -10.79
N ASP A 550 42.27 -7.44 -11.36
CA ASP A 550 41.06 -7.74 -12.14
C ASP A 550 39.85 -8.01 -11.24
N LYS A 551 40.07 -8.66 -10.08
CA LYS A 551 39.04 -8.76 -9.03
C LYS A 551 38.62 -7.38 -8.49
N ALA A 552 39.56 -6.44 -8.35
CA ALA A 552 39.24 -5.08 -7.90
C ALA A 552 38.45 -4.29 -8.96
N LYS A 553 38.78 -4.43 -10.25
CA LYS A 553 38.02 -3.80 -11.35
C LYS A 553 36.58 -4.30 -11.43
N ILE A 554 36.36 -5.61 -11.38
CA ILE A 554 35.02 -6.23 -11.38
C ILE A 554 34.19 -5.72 -10.20
N LEU A 555 34.80 -5.65 -9.01
CA LEU A 555 34.15 -5.11 -7.82
C LEU A 555 33.75 -3.63 -7.99
N THR A 556 34.63 -2.80 -8.57
CA THR A 556 34.33 -1.38 -8.80
C THR A 556 33.20 -1.13 -9.79
N VAL A 557 33.08 -1.97 -10.83
CA VAL A 557 32.02 -1.87 -11.85
C VAL A 557 30.66 -2.22 -11.24
N ALA A 558 30.59 -3.30 -10.43
CA ALA A 558 29.36 -3.70 -9.74
C ALA A 558 28.87 -2.64 -8.73
N PHE A 559 29.78 -2.00 -7.98
CA PHE A 559 29.39 -1.01 -6.97
C PHE A 559 29.01 0.37 -7.51
N TRP A 560 29.42 0.73 -8.72
CA TRP A 560 29.09 2.04 -9.30
C TRP A 560 27.58 2.22 -9.50
N ARG A 561 26.89 1.22 -10.09
CA ARG A 561 25.43 1.26 -10.31
C ARG A 561 24.66 1.45 -9.01
N VAL A 562 25.08 0.75 -7.96
CA VAL A 562 24.50 0.85 -6.61
C VAL A 562 24.75 2.23 -6.01
N GLY A 563 25.96 2.77 -6.18
CA GLY A 563 26.32 4.11 -5.71
C GLY A 563 25.43 5.20 -6.33
N VAL A 564 25.20 5.13 -7.65
CA VAL A 564 24.32 6.06 -8.37
C VAL A 564 22.87 5.91 -7.89
N TRP A 565 22.40 4.68 -7.66
CA TRP A 565 21.05 4.47 -7.13
C TRP A 565 20.89 5.04 -5.72
N ILE A 566 21.83 4.79 -4.81
CA ILE A 566 21.83 5.36 -3.46
C ILE A 566 21.84 6.89 -3.53
N LEU A 567 22.60 7.47 -4.46
CA LEU A 567 22.64 8.91 -4.70
C LEU A 567 21.26 9.46 -5.12
N ILE A 568 20.60 8.86 -6.11
CA ILE A 568 19.26 9.25 -6.58
C ILE A 568 18.25 9.13 -5.43
N LEU A 569 18.33 8.04 -4.67
CA LEU A 569 17.46 7.79 -3.52
C LEU A 569 17.65 8.86 -2.44
N LEU A 570 18.89 9.15 -2.02
CA LEU A 570 19.18 10.19 -1.03
C LEU A 570 18.70 11.55 -1.52
N LEU A 571 18.97 11.89 -2.78
CA LEU A 571 18.59 13.18 -3.35
C LEU A 571 17.07 13.32 -3.44
N SER A 572 16.35 12.27 -3.85
CA SER A 572 14.87 12.25 -3.85
C SER A 572 14.29 12.45 -2.45
N THR A 573 14.94 11.94 -1.39
CA THR A 573 14.48 12.19 -0.02
C THR A 573 14.62 13.65 0.36
N LEU A 574 15.72 14.29 -0.04
CA LEU A 574 15.96 15.71 0.21
C LEU A 574 14.96 16.58 -0.57
N THR A 575 14.61 16.20 -1.80
CA THR A 575 13.64 16.96 -2.62
C THR A 575 12.26 16.92 -1.98
N PHE A 576 11.78 15.75 -1.53
CA PHE A 576 10.46 15.64 -0.90
C PHE A 576 10.41 16.29 0.49
N ILE A 577 11.49 16.22 1.27
CA ILE A 577 11.58 16.93 2.56
C ILE A 577 11.58 18.44 2.36
N SER A 578 12.37 18.95 1.41
CA SER A 578 12.43 20.39 1.13
C SER A 578 11.11 20.91 0.57
N ALA A 579 10.43 20.16 -0.31
CA ALA A 579 9.09 20.48 -0.79
C ALA A 579 8.04 20.49 0.34
N GLY A 580 8.05 19.49 1.22
CA GLY A 580 7.14 19.44 2.38
C GLY A 580 7.38 20.58 3.36
N PHE A 581 8.64 20.92 3.62
CA PHE A 581 9.00 22.06 4.46
C PHE A 581 8.56 23.40 3.83
N CYS A 582 8.72 23.54 2.51
CA CYS A 582 8.20 24.69 1.77
C CYS A 582 6.67 24.80 1.92
N ALA A 583 5.93 23.73 1.64
CA ALA A 583 4.47 23.70 1.82
C ALA A 583 4.05 24.05 3.26
N SER A 584 4.82 23.60 4.25
CA SER A 584 4.62 23.95 5.66
C SER A 584 4.84 25.43 5.97
N ALA A 585 5.72 26.13 5.27
CA ALA A 585 6.01 27.54 5.51
C ALA A 585 4.92 28.47 4.95
N PHE A 586 4.18 28.03 3.92
CA PHE A 586 3.11 28.81 3.29
C PHE A 586 1.71 28.49 3.83
N SER A 587 1.53 27.31 4.42
CA SER A 587 0.23 26.85 4.90
C SER A 587 -0.09 27.32 6.31
N LYS A 588 -1.38 27.59 6.57
CA LYS A 588 -1.89 27.88 7.92
C LYS A 588 -2.23 26.62 8.73
N SER A 589 -2.51 25.52 8.05
CA SER A 589 -2.89 24.24 8.68
C SER A 589 -1.98 23.10 8.23
N THR A 590 -1.81 22.11 9.11
CA THR A 590 -1.02 20.90 8.84
C THR A 590 -1.61 20.09 7.68
N SER A 591 -2.94 19.94 7.65
CA SER A 591 -3.64 19.21 6.59
C SER A 591 -3.45 19.83 5.20
N THR A 592 -3.53 21.16 5.07
CA THR A 592 -3.27 21.84 3.79
C THR A 592 -1.82 21.68 3.34
N ALA A 593 -0.86 21.76 4.29
CA ALA A 593 0.54 21.54 3.97
C ALA A 593 0.80 20.10 3.49
N THR A 594 0.21 19.11 4.16
CA THR A 594 0.32 17.69 3.75
C THR A 594 -0.26 17.47 2.36
N ALA A 595 -1.42 18.07 2.04
CA ALA A 595 -2.04 17.88 0.73
C ALA A 595 -1.18 18.46 -0.40
N ILE A 596 -0.63 19.66 -0.22
CA ILE A 596 0.25 20.31 -1.20
C ILE A 596 1.54 19.49 -1.39
N SER A 597 2.13 19.00 -0.30
CA SER A 597 3.36 18.22 -0.37
C SER A 597 3.16 16.86 -1.04
N TYR A 598 2.03 16.19 -0.78
CA TYR A 598 1.66 14.95 -1.48
C TYR A 598 1.31 15.18 -2.95
N CYS A 599 0.64 16.29 -3.29
CA CYS A 599 0.37 16.64 -4.69
C CYS A 599 1.68 16.78 -5.48
N PHE A 600 2.68 17.44 -4.89
CA PHE A 600 4.02 17.54 -5.48
C PHE A 600 4.69 16.17 -5.63
N ALA A 601 4.66 15.32 -4.60
CA ALA A 601 5.25 13.99 -4.67
C ALA A 601 4.57 13.10 -5.72
N ALA A 602 3.24 13.14 -5.79
CA ALA A 602 2.44 12.43 -6.80
C ALA A 602 2.73 12.96 -8.21
N PHE A 603 2.91 14.27 -8.38
CA PHE A 603 3.32 14.84 -9.66
C PHE A 603 4.67 14.28 -10.13
N VAL A 604 5.68 14.31 -9.26
CA VAL A 604 7.05 13.86 -9.58
C VAL A 604 7.14 12.35 -9.83
N CYS A 605 6.36 11.52 -9.12
CA CYS A 605 6.46 10.06 -9.22
C CYS A 605 5.43 9.42 -10.16
N ILE A 606 4.19 9.94 -10.22
CA ILE A 606 3.07 9.31 -10.94
C ILE A 606 2.76 10.08 -12.22
N VAL A 607 2.59 11.40 -12.16
CA VAL A 607 2.19 12.18 -13.35
C VAL A 607 3.28 12.18 -14.41
N THR A 608 4.56 12.20 -14.01
CA THR A 608 5.71 12.05 -14.92
C THR A 608 5.76 10.68 -15.60
N LEU A 609 5.11 9.63 -15.07
CA LEU A 609 4.96 8.34 -15.76
C LEU A 609 4.00 8.42 -16.95
N ALA A 610 3.22 9.49 -17.11
CA ALA A 610 2.40 9.68 -18.31
C ALA A 610 3.25 9.70 -19.58
N GLY A 611 4.54 10.05 -19.50
CA GLY A 611 5.48 9.96 -20.61
C GLY A 611 5.70 8.52 -21.13
N LEU A 612 5.26 7.48 -20.40
CA LEU A 612 5.32 6.09 -20.84
C LEU A 612 4.17 5.71 -21.80
N ILE A 613 3.14 6.55 -21.92
CA ILE A 613 1.97 6.24 -22.74
C ILE A 613 2.40 6.24 -24.22
N PRO A 614 2.23 5.12 -24.95
CA PRO A 614 2.61 5.04 -26.35
C PRO A 614 1.82 6.07 -27.17
N ASP A 615 2.52 6.74 -28.10
CA ASP A 615 1.99 7.71 -29.07
C ASP A 615 1.28 8.96 -28.52
N ALA A 616 1.33 9.22 -27.21
CA ALA A 616 0.68 10.39 -26.60
C ALA A 616 1.50 11.69 -26.68
N PHE A 617 2.83 11.60 -26.76
CA PHE A 617 3.75 12.73 -26.64
C PHE A 617 4.85 12.70 -27.72
N THR A 618 5.39 13.86 -28.09
CA THR A 618 6.56 13.95 -28.97
C THR A 618 7.81 13.38 -28.28
N VAL A 619 8.78 12.86 -29.04
CA VAL A 619 9.99 12.22 -28.48
C VAL A 619 10.72 13.11 -27.47
N GLN A 620 10.85 14.41 -27.76
CA GLN A 620 11.48 15.38 -26.87
C GLN A 620 10.69 15.63 -25.57
N THR A 621 9.35 15.71 -25.66
CA THR A 621 8.51 15.94 -24.47
C THR A 621 8.43 14.68 -23.60
N LYS A 622 8.41 13.50 -24.23
CA LYS A 622 8.57 12.21 -23.55
C LYS A 622 9.87 12.15 -22.76
N GLU A 623 11.02 12.43 -23.41
CA GLU A 623 12.31 12.36 -22.73
C GLU A 623 12.40 13.35 -21.56
N PHE A 624 11.90 14.58 -21.73
CA PHE A 624 11.86 15.60 -20.68
C PHE A 624 11.01 15.15 -19.47
N LEU A 625 9.81 14.62 -19.71
CA LEU A 625 8.92 14.14 -18.64
C LEU A 625 9.55 12.98 -17.86
N LEU A 626 10.19 12.05 -18.57
CA LEU A 626 10.82 10.88 -17.95
C LEU A 626 12.08 11.26 -17.16
N GLN A 627 12.86 12.24 -17.63
CA GLN A 627 14.02 12.78 -16.91
C GLN A 627 13.66 13.46 -15.58
N LEU A 628 12.42 13.91 -15.38
CA LEU A 628 11.95 14.42 -14.08
C LEU A 628 11.73 13.31 -13.04
N ASN A 629 11.48 12.08 -13.48
CA ASN A 629 11.10 11.00 -12.59
C ASN A 629 12.33 10.28 -12.00
N PRO A 630 12.52 10.28 -10.66
CA PRO A 630 13.63 9.58 -10.03
C PRO A 630 13.54 8.05 -10.17
N ILE A 631 12.33 7.49 -10.32
CA ILE A 631 12.12 6.05 -10.51
C ILE A 631 12.72 5.62 -11.84
N ILE A 632 12.34 6.28 -12.93
CA ILE A 632 12.83 5.96 -14.28
C ILE A 632 14.34 6.16 -14.38
N SER A 633 14.84 7.21 -13.75
CA SER A 633 16.28 7.50 -13.70
C SER A 633 17.08 6.42 -12.96
N ALA A 634 16.56 5.92 -11.84
CA ALA A 634 17.16 4.80 -11.11
C ALA A 634 17.09 3.50 -11.91
N LEU A 635 15.94 3.22 -12.55
CA LEU A 635 15.75 2.03 -13.37
C LEU A 635 16.74 1.97 -14.53
N ARG A 636 16.86 3.06 -15.29
CA ARG A 636 17.74 3.10 -16.46
C ARG A 636 19.21 2.86 -16.13
N VAL A 637 19.65 3.19 -14.91
CA VAL A 637 21.02 2.91 -14.42
C VAL A 637 21.19 1.45 -14.02
N THR A 638 20.14 0.83 -13.50
CA THR A 638 20.20 -0.54 -12.97
C THR A 638 19.92 -1.63 -14.00
N SER A 639 19.18 -1.31 -15.06
CA SER A 639 18.81 -2.22 -16.14
C SER A 639 19.05 -1.54 -17.48
N ASP A 640 19.81 -2.20 -18.36
CA ASP A 640 20.12 -1.70 -19.70
C ASP A 640 19.08 -2.13 -20.74
N GLU A 641 18.29 -3.18 -20.46
CA GLU A 641 17.26 -3.69 -21.38
C GLU A 641 15.94 -2.91 -21.29
N LEU A 642 15.61 -2.34 -20.11
CA LEU A 642 14.44 -1.49 -19.95
C LEU A 642 14.70 -0.09 -20.53
N PHE A 643 13.95 0.25 -21.57
CA PHE A 643 13.95 1.54 -22.29
C PHE A 643 15.16 1.78 -23.20
N PRO A 644 15.27 1.04 -24.33
CA PRO A 644 16.33 1.25 -25.31
C PRO A 644 16.28 2.65 -25.97
N ASP A 645 15.10 3.28 -26.01
CA ASP A 645 14.89 4.58 -26.64
C ASP A 645 15.43 5.77 -25.82
N LEU A 646 15.85 5.57 -24.57
CA LEU A 646 16.26 6.65 -23.66
C LEU A 646 17.79 6.82 -23.64
N SER A 647 18.24 8.08 -23.64
CA SER A 647 19.66 8.44 -23.60
C SER A 647 20.34 7.99 -22.29
N GLU A 648 21.63 7.62 -22.36
CA GLU A 648 22.40 7.17 -21.18
C GLU A 648 22.55 8.26 -20.09
N ASN A 649 22.41 9.53 -20.47
CA ASN A 649 22.61 10.69 -19.60
C ASN A 649 21.37 11.09 -18.78
N VAL A 650 20.26 10.35 -18.89
CA VAL A 650 18.99 10.65 -18.20
C VAL A 650 19.18 10.78 -16.68
N TRP A 651 19.97 9.90 -16.07
CA TRP A 651 20.19 9.94 -14.61
C TRP A 651 20.98 11.17 -14.16
N ILE A 652 21.94 11.64 -14.97
CA ILE A 652 22.73 12.84 -14.67
C ILE A 652 21.82 14.07 -14.69
N ASN A 653 20.94 14.15 -15.70
CA ASN A 653 19.97 15.23 -15.80
C ASN A 653 18.99 15.21 -14.63
N ASN A 654 18.49 14.03 -14.25
CA ASN A 654 17.63 13.89 -13.08
C ASN A 654 18.31 14.37 -11.80
N VAL A 655 19.57 13.97 -11.55
CA VAL A 655 20.35 14.43 -10.39
C VAL A 655 20.50 15.95 -10.39
N LYS A 656 20.79 16.57 -11.54
CA LYS A 656 20.85 18.05 -11.66
C LYS A 656 19.51 18.71 -11.32
N ILE A 657 18.41 18.17 -11.84
CA ILE A 657 17.06 18.71 -11.61
C ILE A 657 16.64 18.56 -10.14
N LEU A 658 16.87 17.40 -9.54
CA LEU A 658 16.58 17.17 -8.12
C LEU A 658 17.44 18.09 -7.23
N CYS A 659 18.72 18.28 -7.55
CA CYS A 659 19.57 19.22 -6.84
C CYS A 659 19.06 20.67 -6.97
N GLY A 660 18.73 21.11 -8.19
CA GLY A 660 18.19 22.45 -8.44
C GLY A 660 16.86 22.70 -7.72
N THR A 661 15.93 21.75 -7.76
CA THR A 661 14.64 21.84 -7.07
C THR A 661 14.79 21.86 -5.55
N THR A 662 15.72 21.10 -4.97
CA THR A 662 16.00 21.17 -3.52
C THR A 662 16.48 22.56 -3.13
N LEU A 663 17.47 23.10 -3.83
CA LEU A 663 18.03 24.42 -3.55
C LEU A 663 16.94 25.51 -3.65
N PHE A 664 16.13 25.44 -4.70
CA PHE A 664 15.00 26.35 -4.90
C PHE A 664 14.02 26.33 -3.71
N PHE A 665 13.57 25.14 -3.29
CA PHE A 665 12.66 25.04 -2.14
C PHE A 665 13.30 25.48 -0.83
N LEU A 666 14.59 25.26 -0.62
CA LEU A 666 15.30 25.71 0.58
C LEU A 666 15.45 27.22 0.63
N ILE A 667 15.76 27.87 -0.50
CA ILE A 667 15.85 29.33 -0.58
C ILE A 667 14.50 29.96 -0.29
N ILE A 668 13.43 29.49 -0.95
CA ILE A 668 12.09 30.04 -0.77
C ILE A 668 11.57 29.81 0.65
N SER A 669 11.73 28.60 1.18
CA SER A 669 11.26 28.29 2.52
C SER A 669 12.03 29.05 3.59
N SER A 670 13.35 29.21 3.44
CA SER A 670 14.16 30.00 4.37
C SER A 670 13.82 31.49 4.33
N ALA A 671 13.62 32.07 3.13
CA ALA A 671 13.16 33.44 2.96
C ALA A 671 11.77 33.66 3.60
N ARG A 672 10.84 32.74 3.38
CA ARG A 672 9.50 32.82 3.96
C ARG A 672 9.52 32.71 5.48
N VAL A 673 10.29 31.77 6.02
CA VAL A 673 10.44 31.63 7.46
C VAL A 673 11.07 32.89 8.05
N TYR A 674 12.15 33.40 7.45
CA TYR A 674 12.77 34.66 7.88
C TYR A 674 11.75 35.82 7.94
N TYR A 675 10.89 35.95 6.92
CA TYR A 675 9.81 36.94 6.90
C TYR A 675 8.81 36.76 8.05
N ILE A 676 8.37 35.53 8.32
CA ILE A 676 7.41 35.24 9.40
C ILE A 676 8.03 35.56 10.78
N PHE A 677 9.34 35.32 10.96
CA PHE A 677 10.02 35.60 12.22
C PHE A 677 10.25 37.10 12.45
N THR A 678 10.56 37.86 11.40
CA THR A 678 10.88 39.29 11.47
C THR A 678 9.67 40.21 11.56
N LYS A 679 8.52 39.86 10.94
CA LYS A 679 7.32 40.70 10.98
C LYS A 679 6.63 40.61 12.35
N ARG A 680 6.73 41.67 13.18
CA ARG A 680 5.88 41.84 14.38
C ARG A 680 4.45 42.13 13.89
N THR A 681 3.51 41.25 14.22
CA THR A 681 2.07 41.49 14.07
C THR A 681 1.49 41.74 15.44
#